data_AF-A0A258JZ86-F1
#
_entry.id   AF-A0A258JZ86-F1
#
_cell.length_a   1.000
_cell.length_b   1.000
_cell.length_c   1.000
_cell.angle_alpha   90.00
_cell.angle_beta   90.00
_cell.angle_gamma   90.00
#
_symmetry.space_group_name_H-M   'P 1'
#
loop_
_entity.id
_entity.type
_entity.pdbx_description
1 polymer ?
#
loop_
_entity_poly.entity_id
_entity_poly.type
_entity_poly.pdbx_seq_one_letter_code
_entity_poly.pdbx_strand_id
1 'polypeptide(L)'
;MKKLSILICLIVTSFTALAQYEVKTIKRPDGIILKYFNPIPVVRAYNYEAGLSLYKNPDNSKYFVAISVLFKNTVAEELNGNLLIQTTGKNGISLEPAYNRLVTLNGREVALSMYYLTEREINELKSNSIKLISFNVNDEIIALNLTENRDVLVKEFEILSNAKRNISKQNFNKSNSLTNAQKQNIPRRTPVTKPNTPNGRKTYDDYFKDRDAKNKNTQTTPDPTSKLFDRNTSGVLADNTDYGESKYDKDINWDADIDKNDVEGSLKKYRDARWEEEWGVYRNIGLGILFLIIIILIIVIFRKGDDNEIVEKNIPPVTIEETTITLTPDDYKAPKVEDNSSNRDSIPESLLQGDTLDPLIELVSKPESTNKELKRIGFKPSILFNQDEPYNYPMVKMPKENSYIKFPRLGRSNKLGFTENTFFEVLNKYFNSDFKIHNDCHITHKSGNNAYEPDFLLINEKENKNIFINIEIDEPYDGISRIPTHEIKRDVYRDLFFTNRGYVVIRLTEKQVFEEAKQCCVFIAKVIQSIDENYSNDELNFKTSISSQNQWDTLQAKKWSFEKYRENYLGIESFNPKSSSQIDFLITNSEFDKIIESKIIETDLSAFDKNDNKPLNGNQSHIRDKRIVFDSLNHRYYIDNNPDTISVSQLIDKFFPEFDALKAATNLNTKHELYGLPIEEIISIWKKKGIEAAELGTHLHLQIENYYKNQPFNSNTKEFGYFLEFKGQFTSMNPVQTEWRIFDEDYMIAGTIDMLYKKEDGTFYIFDWKRSEKVVHPDGKPIISDPEHFYTKFAFGELNHLTDDSYYRYALQQNIYRHILETKYNYKISSMNLLILHPKYETYHWVKLPKMQNEVEYMFSTLKIIS
;
A
#
# COMPACT_ATOMS: atom_id res chain seq x y z
N MET A 1 -15.07 -10.77 32.54
CA MET A 1 -14.12 -9.72 32.08
C MET A 1 -13.94 -9.73 30.56
N LYS A 2 -13.09 -10.56 29.92
CA LYS A 2 -12.80 -10.49 28.46
C LYS A 2 -14.01 -10.22 27.52
N LYS A 3 -15.13 -10.95 27.65
CA LYS A 3 -16.34 -10.72 26.83
C LYS A 3 -17.00 -9.33 27.02
N LEU A 4 -16.86 -8.72 28.20
CA LEU A 4 -17.34 -7.36 28.48
C LEU A 4 -16.39 -6.31 27.90
N SER A 5 -15.07 -6.54 27.99
CA SER A 5 -14.06 -5.68 27.34
C SER A 5 -14.24 -5.65 25.82
N ILE A 6 -14.50 -6.80 25.18
CA ILE A 6 -14.77 -6.87 23.74
C ILE A 6 -16.06 -6.11 23.37
N LEU A 7 -17.13 -6.25 24.17
CA LEU A 7 -18.37 -5.50 23.95
C LEU A 7 -18.17 -3.99 24.10
N ILE A 8 -17.40 -3.56 25.11
CA ILE A 8 -17.05 -2.14 25.32
C ILE A 8 -16.16 -1.63 24.17
N CYS A 9 -15.16 -2.39 23.71
CA CYS A 9 -14.36 -2.02 22.54
C CYS A 9 -15.24 -1.84 21.29
N LEU A 10 -16.10 -2.80 20.96
CA LEU A 10 -17.01 -2.71 19.81
C LEU A 10 -17.95 -1.50 19.88
N ILE A 11 -18.46 -1.19 21.08
CA ILE A 11 -19.26 0.01 21.32
C ILE A 11 -18.41 1.27 21.11
N VAL A 12 -17.22 1.36 21.73
CA VAL A 12 -16.33 2.54 21.61
C VAL A 12 -15.89 2.77 20.16
N THR A 13 -15.47 1.74 19.42
CA THR A 13 -15.13 1.87 17.99
C THR A 13 -16.32 2.27 17.13
N SER A 14 -17.55 1.88 17.51
CA SER A 14 -18.75 2.36 16.82
C SER A 14 -19.08 3.83 17.13
N PHE A 15 -18.67 4.35 18.29
CA PHE A 15 -18.87 5.75 18.67
C PHE A 15 -17.78 6.68 18.12
N THR A 16 -16.51 6.27 18.03
CA THR A 16 -15.45 7.11 17.43
C THR A 16 -15.65 7.30 15.93
N ALA A 17 -15.98 6.23 15.19
CA ALA A 17 -16.30 6.30 13.76
C ALA A 17 -17.52 7.20 13.44
N LEU A 18 -18.45 7.35 14.38
CA LEU A 18 -19.62 8.25 14.24
C LEU A 18 -19.29 9.74 14.42
N ALA A 19 -18.16 10.08 15.07
CA ALA A 19 -17.81 11.47 15.38
C ALA A 19 -17.07 12.20 14.24
N GLN A 20 -16.33 11.47 13.38
CA GLN A 20 -15.66 12.05 12.21
C GLN A 20 -16.67 12.51 11.15
N TYR A 21 -17.74 11.73 10.94
CA TYR A 21 -18.74 11.94 9.89
C TYR A 21 -20.08 12.45 10.45
N GLU A 22 -20.03 13.40 11.37
CA GLU A 22 -21.23 14.07 11.89
C GLU A 22 -21.89 14.92 10.78
N VAL A 23 -23.11 14.56 10.39
CA VAL A 23 -23.87 15.29 9.36
C VAL A 23 -24.44 16.59 9.95
N LYS A 24 -23.71 17.67 9.73
CA LYS A 24 -24.12 19.03 10.10
C LYS A 24 -25.22 19.55 9.18
N THR A 25 -25.89 20.61 9.63
CA THR A 25 -26.97 21.27 8.88
C THR A 25 -26.83 22.76 9.05
N ILE A 26 -26.74 23.49 7.94
CA ILE A 26 -26.69 24.96 7.89
C ILE A 26 -27.87 25.47 7.07
N LYS A 27 -28.31 26.70 7.36
CA LYS A 27 -29.40 27.37 6.63
C LYS A 27 -28.86 28.66 6.05
N ARG A 28 -28.78 28.73 4.72
CA ARG A 28 -28.39 29.93 3.94
C ARG A 28 -29.39 31.08 4.17
N PRO A 29 -29.01 32.34 3.89
CA PRO A 29 -29.87 33.51 4.14
C PRO A 29 -31.10 33.55 3.22
N ASP A 30 -30.99 32.94 2.03
CA ASP A 30 -32.08 32.71 1.09
C ASP A 30 -33.13 31.67 1.57
N GLY A 31 -32.87 31.01 2.70
CA GLY A 31 -33.74 30.01 3.32
C GLY A 31 -33.38 28.56 2.99
N ILE A 32 -32.47 28.30 2.05
CA ILE A 32 -32.06 26.94 1.66
C ILE A 32 -31.31 26.26 2.80
N ILE A 33 -31.72 25.04 3.13
CA ILE A 33 -31.01 24.19 4.08
C ILE A 33 -29.98 23.35 3.32
N LEU A 34 -28.75 23.26 3.80
CA LEU A 34 -27.73 22.34 3.33
C LEU A 34 -27.32 21.40 4.45
N LYS A 35 -27.16 20.12 4.13
CA LYS A 35 -26.52 19.12 5.00
C LYS A 35 -25.10 18.88 4.50
N TYR A 36 -24.14 18.82 5.41
CA TYR A 36 -22.73 18.80 5.05
C TYR A 36 -21.87 18.12 6.12
N PHE A 37 -20.60 17.86 5.78
CA PHE A 37 -19.61 17.33 6.71
C PHE A 37 -18.54 18.38 7.04
N ASN A 38 -17.87 18.19 8.15
CA ASN A 38 -16.61 18.86 8.46
C ASN A 38 -15.56 18.58 7.35
N PRO A 39 -14.75 19.56 6.88
CA PRO A 39 -13.67 19.29 5.93
C PRO A 39 -12.65 18.29 6.50
N ILE A 40 -12.61 17.10 5.93
CA ILE A 40 -11.70 16.03 6.33
C ILE A 40 -10.40 16.19 5.53
N PRO A 41 -9.22 16.26 6.17
CA PRO A 41 -7.93 16.34 5.48
C PRO A 41 -7.72 15.16 4.52
N VAL A 42 -7.22 15.44 3.32
CA VAL A 42 -6.90 14.43 2.29
C VAL A 42 -5.46 14.56 1.74
N VAL A 43 -4.88 15.76 1.80
CA VAL A 43 -3.48 16.03 1.41
C VAL A 43 -2.77 16.80 2.52
N ARG A 44 -1.58 16.34 2.91
CA ARG A 44 -0.59 17.12 3.65
C ARG A 44 0.72 17.18 2.87
N ALA A 45 0.94 18.29 2.17
CA ALA A 45 2.19 18.60 1.48
C ALA A 45 2.96 19.70 2.22
N TYR A 46 4.20 19.97 1.79
CA TYR A 46 5.03 21.08 2.25
C TYR A 46 4.32 22.45 2.17
N ASN A 47 3.83 22.85 0.99
CA ASN A 47 3.22 24.16 0.78
C ASN A 47 1.74 24.24 1.16
N TYR A 48 1.01 23.11 1.12
CA TYR A 48 -0.46 23.08 1.19
C TYR A 48 -0.97 22.00 2.15
N GLU A 49 -2.15 22.22 2.70
CA GLU A 49 -2.98 21.19 3.33
C GLU A 49 -4.39 21.28 2.77
N ALA A 50 -4.84 20.23 2.08
CA ALA A 50 -6.15 20.20 1.45
C ALA A 50 -7.08 19.23 2.18
N GLY A 51 -8.30 19.68 2.45
CA GLY A 51 -9.42 18.86 2.93
C GLY A 51 -10.58 18.88 1.96
N LEU A 52 -11.43 17.85 2.01
CA LEU A 52 -12.66 17.73 1.22
C LEU A 52 -13.88 17.55 2.13
N SER A 53 -15.06 17.95 1.65
CA SER A 53 -16.36 17.68 2.29
C SER A 53 -17.50 17.68 1.26
N LEU A 54 -18.43 16.75 1.43
CA LEU A 54 -19.67 16.64 0.65
C LEU A 54 -20.82 17.45 1.26
N TYR A 55 -21.41 18.33 0.46
CA TYR A 55 -22.61 19.09 0.78
C TYR A 55 -23.81 18.56 -0.02
N LYS A 56 -25.02 18.68 0.55
CA LYS A 56 -26.27 18.16 -0.02
C LYS A 56 -27.44 19.08 0.30
N ASN A 57 -28.14 19.50 -0.74
CA ASN A 57 -29.46 20.13 -0.61
C ASN A 57 -30.51 19.00 -0.42
N PRO A 58 -31.30 19.01 0.67
CA PRO A 58 -32.28 17.96 0.95
C PRO A 58 -33.56 18.10 0.10
N ASP A 59 -33.85 19.31 -0.38
CA ASP A 59 -35.12 19.70 -1.01
C ASP A 59 -35.12 19.46 -2.53
N ASN A 60 -33.95 19.60 -3.18
CA ASN A 60 -33.77 19.34 -4.61
C ASN A 60 -32.76 18.22 -4.94
N SER A 61 -32.22 17.54 -3.93
CA SER A 61 -31.25 16.43 -4.06
C SER A 61 -29.91 16.75 -4.76
N LYS A 62 -29.61 18.02 -5.07
CA LYS A 62 -28.28 18.42 -5.58
C LYS A 62 -27.20 18.17 -4.52
N TYR A 63 -26.01 17.79 -4.98
CA TYR A 63 -24.80 17.69 -4.17
C TYR A 63 -23.75 18.68 -4.66
N PHE A 64 -22.84 19.03 -3.75
CA PHE A 64 -21.66 19.84 -4.01
C PHE A 64 -20.47 19.17 -3.31
N VAL A 65 -19.26 19.30 -3.85
CA VAL A 65 -18.03 19.07 -3.09
C VAL A 65 -17.41 20.41 -2.74
N ALA A 66 -16.92 20.55 -1.52
CA ALA A 66 -16.08 21.66 -1.10
C ALA A 66 -14.63 21.18 -0.92
N ILE A 67 -13.68 22.03 -1.31
CA ILE A 67 -12.26 21.92 -0.96
C ILE A 67 -11.90 23.06 0.00
N SER A 68 -11.05 22.76 0.99
CA SER A 68 -10.40 23.75 1.85
C SER A 68 -8.89 23.60 1.75
N VAL A 69 -8.18 24.63 1.31
CA VAL A 69 -6.72 24.65 1.13
C VAL A 69 -6.09 25.65 2.10
N LEU A 70 -5.38 25.13 3.11
CA LEU A 70 -4.54 25.91 4.02
C LEU A 70 -3.14 26.04 3.42
N PHE A 71 -2.66 27.28 3.29
CA PHE A 71 -1.31 27.58 2.84
C PHE A 71 -0.34 27.55 4.03
N LYS A 72 0.86 26.97 3.83
CA LYS A 72 1.87 26.75 4.88
C LYS A 72 3.10 27.63 4.69
N ASN A 73 3.77 27.45 3.56
CA ASN A 73 5.11 27.97 3.26
C ASN A 73 5.13 28.83 1.98
N THR A 74 3.96 29.35 1.57
CA THR A 74 3.74 30.14 0.36
C THR A 74 2.71 31.24 0.64
N VAL A 75 2.59 32.21 -0.27
CA VAL A 75 1.52 33.23 -0.23
C VAL A 75 0.16 32.53 -0.35
N ALA A 76 -0.84 33.09 0.32
CA ALA A 76 -2.19 32.53 0.39
C ALA A 76 -3.16 33.37 -0.45
N GLU A 77 -3.92 32.70 -1.31
CA GLU A 77 -4.63 33.30 -2.44
C GLU A 77 -5.90 32.51 -2.75
N GLU A 78 -6.85 33.09 -3.50
CA GLU A 78 -8.08 32.39 -3.87
C GLU A 78 -7.81 31.28 -4.88
N LEU A 79 -8.46 30.12 -4.69
CA LEU A 79 -8.40 29.07 -5.70
C LEU A 79 -9.12 29.54 -6.96
N ASN A 80 -8.46 29.48 -8.11
CA ASN A 80 -9.09 29.75 -9.40
C ASN A 80 -9.14 28.45 -10.26
N GLY A 81 -9.73 28.55 -11.45
CA GLY A 81 -9.91 27.39 -12.34
C GLY A 81 -10.77 26.27 -11.77
N ASN A 82 -10.66 25.09 -12.38
CA ASN A 82 -11.49 23.92 -12.08
C ASN A 82 -10.83 23.01 -11.03
N LEU A 83 -11.65 22.41 -10.15
CA LEU A 83 -11.20 21.28 -9.34
C LEU A 83 -11.20 20.02 -10.19
N LEU A 84 -10.00 19.53 -10.52
CA LEU A 84 -9.82 18.22 -11.14
C LEU A 84 -9.76 17.15 -10.05
N ILE A 85 -10.48 16.05 -10.22
CA ILE A 85 -10.44 14.91 -9.30
C ILE A 85 -10.16 13.64 -10.11
N GLN A 86 -9.06 12.95 -9.80
CA GLN A 86 -8.71 11.67 -10.41
C GLN A 86 -9.03 10.54 -9.42
N THR A 87 -9.84 9.58 -9.84
CA THR A 87 -10.29 8.45 -8.99
C THR A 87 -9.54 7.15 -9.27
N THR A 88 -9.88 6.09 -8.55
CA THR A 88 -9.55 4.69 -8.90
C THR A 88 -10.31 4.17 -10.12
N GLY A 89 -11.34 4.90 -10.58
CA GLY A 89 -12.10 4.60 -11.79
C GLY A 89 -11.36 4.97 -13.08
N LYS A 90 -12.09 4.92 -14.19
CA LYS A 90 -11.56 5.17 -15.54
C LYS A 90 -11.70 6.62 -16.02
N ASN A 91 -12.36 7.48 -15.24
CA ASN A 91 -12.66 8.85 -15.63
C ASN A 91 -11.98 9.84 -14.67
N GLY A 92 -11.33 10.86 -15.22
CA GLY A 92 -11.11 12.11 -14.50
C GLY A 92 -12.40 12.92 -14.41
N ILE A 93 -12.54 13.67 -13.34
CA ILE A 93 -13.58 14.68 -13.10
C ILE A 93 -12.93 16.06 -13.23
N SER A 94 -13.68 17.04 -13.77
CA SER A 94 -13.30 18.46 -13.84
C SER A 94 -14.52 19.29 -13.46
N LEU A 95 -14.49 19.95 -12.31
CA LEU A 95 -15.61 20.72 -11.79
C LEU A 95 -15.34 22.22 -11.89
N GLU A 96 -16.29 22.97 -12.47
CA GLU A 96 -16.25 24.44 -12.48
C GLU A 96 -16.67 25.00 -11.11
N PRO A 97 -15.98 26.03 -10.58
CA PRO A 97 -16.24 26.56 -9.24
C PRO A 97 -17.60 27.29 -9.20
N ALA A 98 -18.47 26.85 -8.30
CA ALA A 98 -19.69 27.57 -7.95
C ALA A 98 -19.40 28.77 -7.03
N TYR A 99 -18.32 28.68 -6.25
CA TYR A 99 -17.86 29.69 -5.30
C TYR A 99 -16.38 29.46 -4.98
N ASN A 100 -15.63 30.53 -4.78
CA ASN A 100 -14.26 30.56 -4.27
C ASN A 100 -14.07 31.79 -3.38
N ARG A 101 -13.27 31.68 -2.31
CA ARG A 101 -12.86 32.81 -1.46
C ARG A 101 -11.65 32.48 -0.58
N LEU A 102 -10.80 33.47 -0.28
CA LEU A 102 -9.79 33.39 0.79
C LEU A 102 -10.39 33.85 2.13
N VAL A 103 -10.19 33.07 3.20
CA VAL A 103 -10.67 33.41 4.55
C VAL A 103 -9.61 33.22 5.63
N THR A 104 -9.44 34.24 6.47
CA THR A 104 -8.63 34.18 7.69
C THR A 104 -9.31 33.34 8.77
N LEU A 105 -8.63 32.29 9.25
CA LEU A 105 -9.00 31.40 10.35
C LEU A 105 -7.82 31.33 11.34
N ASN A 106 -8.02 31.70 12.61
CA ASN A 106 -6.97 31.85 13.64
C ASN A 106 -5.66 32.53 13.15
N GLY A 107 -5.77 33.59 12.34
CA GLY A 107 -4.61 34.31 11.79
C GLY A 107 -3.84 33.55 10.71
N ARG A 108 -4.48 32.58 10.05
CA ARG A 108 -3.98 31.86 8.88
C ARG A 108 -4.99 31.95 7.76
N GLU A 109 -4.52 32.17 6.54
CA GLU A 109 -5.39 32.21 5.37
C GLU A 109 -5.66 30.80 4.83
N VAL A 110 -6.94 30.51 4.57
CA VAL A 110 -7.43 29.26 4.00
C VAL A 110 -8.32 29.61 2.81
N ALA A 111 -8.00 29.08 1.64
CA ALA A 111 -8.89 29.22 0.49
C ALA A 111 -9.97 28.13 0.53
N LEU A 112 -11.22 28.55 0.36
CA LEU A 112 -12.37 27.66 0.25
C LEU A 112 -12.91 27.75 -1.17
N SER A 113 -13.23 26.62 -1.78
CA SER A 113 -14.01 26.60 -3.02
C SER A 113 -15.01 25.45 -3.03
N MET A 114 -16.16 25.67 -3.65
CA MET A 114 -17.27 24.72 -3.70
C MET A 114 -17.74 24.55 -5.14
N TYR A 115 -18.09 23.31 -5.49
CA TYR A 115 -18.30 22.84 -6.85
C TYR A 115 -19.57 22.01 -6.93
N TYR A 116 -20.43 22.26 -7.92
CA TYR A 116 -21.62 21.42 -8.17
C TYR A 116 -21.21 20.01 -8.63
N LEU A 117 -22.01 19.00 -8.30
CA LEU A 117 -21.84 17.63 -8.82
C LEU A 117 -23.06 17.20 -9.65
N THR A 118 -22.82 16.77 -10.89
CA THR A 118 -23.81 16.11 -11.75
C THR A 118 -24.03 14.65 -11.33
N GLU A 119 -25.07 13.99 -11.85
CA GLU A 119 -25.30 12.56 -11.59
C GLU A 119 -24.12 11.67 -12.01
N ARG A 120 -23.35 12.07 -13.04
CA ARG A 120 -22.13 11.37 -13.47
C ARG A 120 -21.06 11.41 -12.38
N GLU A 121 -20.70 12.60 -11.90
CA GLU A 121 -19.68 12.75 -10.85
C GLU A 121 -20.13 12.14 -9.52
N ILE A 122 -21.42 12.30 -9.17
CA ILE A 122 -22.02 11.66 -8.01
C ILE A 122 -21.85 10.13 -8.07
N ASN A 123 -22.01 9.49 -9.23
CA ASN A 123 -21.88 8.03 -9.34
C ASN A 123 -20.42 7.56 -9.37
N GLU A 124 -19.51 8.35 -9.95
CA GLU A 124 -18.05 8.12 -9.92
C GLU A 124 -17.50 8.24 -8.48
N LEU A 125 -17.79 9.35 -7.78
CA LEU A 125 -17.32 9.63 -6.41
C LEU A 125 -18.01 8.81 -5.30
N LYS A 126 -19.14 8.15 -5.60
CA LYS A 126 -19.74 7.10 -4.74
C LYS A 126 -19.01 5.77 -4.79
N SER A 127 -18.30 5.50 -5.88
CA SER A 127 -17.87 4.13 -6.24
C SER A 127 -16.36 3.96 -6.26
N ASN A 128 -15.63 5.06 -6.48
CA ASN A 128 -14.19 5.06 -6.67
C ASN A 128 -13.51 6.02 -5.70
N SER A 129 -12.48 5.52 -4.99
CA SER A 129 -11.65 6.34 -4.11
C SER A 129 -10.84 7.36 -4.92
N ILE A 130 -10.49 8.48 -4.31
CA ILE A 130 -9.71 9.55 -4.93
C ILE A 130 -8.21 9.22 -4.85
N LYS A 131 -7.48 9.41 -5.95
CA LYS A 131 -6.02 9.29 -6.03
C LYS A 131 -5.33 10.65 -5.89
N LEU A 132 -5.83 11.63 -6.67
CA LEU A 132 -5.25 12.95 -6.84
C LEU A 132 -6.37 13.99 -6.95
N ILE A 133 -6.12 15.18 -6.40
CA ILE A 133 -6.88 16.40 -6.66
C ILE A 133 -5.98 17.43 -7.33
N SER A 134 -6.54 18.31 -8.14
CA SER A 134 -5.83 19.47 -8.68
C SER A 134 -6.72 20.70 -8.61
N PHE A 135 -6.16 21.82 -8.20
CA PHE A 135 -6.80 23.14 -8.15
C PHE A 135 -5.80 24.19 -8.63
N ASN A 136 -6.24 25.36 -9.09
CA ASN A 136 -5.32 26.39 -9.55
C ASN A 136 -5.13 27.49 -8.51
N VAL A 137 -3.94 28.09 -8.49
CA VAL A 137 -3.52 29.21 -7.65
C VAL A 137 -2.60 30.09 -8.52
N ASN A 138 -2.84 31.40 -8.62
CA ASN A 138 -2.14 32.28 -9.58
C ASN A 138 -2.11 31.75 -11.03
N ASP A 139 -3.20 31.12 -11.48
CA ASP A 139 -3.32 30.38 -12.76
C ASP A 139 -2.39 29.15 -12.91
N GLU A 140 -1.49 28.87 -11.95
CA GLU A 140 -0.70 27.64 -11.90
C GLU A 140 -1.53 26.45 -11.41
N ILE A 141 -1.37 25.29 -12.06
CA ILE A 141 -2.12 24.06 -11.73
C ILE A 141 -1.40 23.30 -10.61
N ILE A 142 -1.95 23.33 -9.40
CA ILE A 142 -1.43 22.64 -8.21
C ILE A 142 -2.05 21.24 -8.10
N ALA A 143 -1.37 20.24 -8.65
CA ALA A 143 -1.78 18.83 -8.63
C ALA A 143 -1.17 18.08 -7.43
N LEU A 144 -2.01 17.46 -6.60
CA LEU A 144 -1.61 16.85 -5.33
C LEU A 144 -2.20 15.44 -5.15
N ASN A 145 -1.32 14.45 -4.98
CA ASN A 145 -1.70 13.09 -4.60
C ASN A 145 -2.21 13.03 -3.16
N LEU A 146 -3.26 12.25 -2.90
CA LEU A 146 -3.86 12.13 -1.57
C LEU A 146 -2.98 11.31 -0.63
N THR A 147 -2.61 11.92 0.49
CA THR A 147 -1.81 11.32 1.57
C THR A 147 -2.65 10.54 2.56
N GLU A 148 -3.94 10.89 2.71
CA GLU A 148 -4.87 10.23 3.64
C GLU A 148 -6.33 10.30 3.14
N ASN A 149 -7.25 9.60 3.81
CA ASN A 149 -8.71 9.67 3.61
C ASN A 149 -9.20 9.58 2.15
N ARG A 150 -8.57 8.73 1.33
CA ARG A 150 -8.87 8.56 -0.12
C ARG A 150 -10.32 8.16 -0.43
N ASP A 151 -11.04 7.59 0.54
CA ASP A 151 -12.43 7.15 0.43
C ASP A 151 -13.44 8.09 1.13
N VAL A 152 -13.02 9.32 1.49
CA VAL A 152 -13.85 10.30 2.22
C VAL A 152 -15.23 10.52 1.57
N LEU A 153 -15.27 10.89 0.28
CA LEU A 153 -16.53 11.19 -0.39
C LEU A 153 -17.42 9.94 -0.53
N VAL A 154 -16.83 8.75 -0.68
CA VAL A 154 -17.56 7.47 -0.70
C VAL A 154 -18.32 7.28 0.61
N LYS A 155 -17.63 7.39 1.75
CA LYS A 155 -18.22 7.29 3.10
C LYS A 155 -19.29 8.36 3.34
N GLU A 156 -19.02 9.60 2.94
CA GLU A 156 -19.95 10.72 3.07
C GLU A 156 -21.23 10.51 2.24
N PHE A 157 -21.11 10.03 0.99
CA PHE A 157 -22.25 9.63 0.16
C PHE A 157 -23.03 8.48 0.77
N GLU A 158 -22.37 7.44 1.29
CA GLU A 158 -23.02 6.32 1.96
C GLU A 158 -23.86 6.78 3.15
N ILE A 159 -23.31 7.63 4.02
CA ILE A 159 -24.00 8.17 5.20
C ILE A 159 -25.19 9.04 4.79
N LEU A 160 -25.03 9.94 3.82
CA LEU A 160 -26.12 10.76 3.29
C LEU A 160 -27.17 9.97 2.49
N SER A 161 -26.89 8.72 2.11
CA SER A 161 -27.85 7.79 1.51
C SER A 161 -28.62 6.98 2.57
N ASN A 162 -27.90 6.41 3.55
CA ASN A 162 -28.46 5.55 4.59
C ASN A 162 -29.36 6.30 5.58
N ALA A 163 -29.19 7.62 5.72
CA ALA A 163 -30.10 8.49 6.47
C ALA A 163 -31.60 8.31 6.07
N LYS A 164 -31.91 8.01 4.80
CA LYS A 164 -33.30 7.74 4.36
C LYS A 164 -33.86 6.39 4.88
N ARG A 165 -33.02 5.39 5.20
CA ARG A 165 -33.46 4.06 5.69
C ARG A 165 -33.81 4.04 7.19
N ASN A 166 -33.18 4.90 8.00
CA ASN A 166 -33.48 4.94 9.44
C ASN A 166 -34.79 5.68 9.76
N ILE A 167 -35.17 6.67 8.94
CA ILE A 167 -36.44 7.40 9.10
C ILE A 167 -37.65 6.48 8.83
N SER A 168 -37.59 5.60 7.83
CA SER A 168 -38.68 4.64 7.58
C SER A 168 -38.81 3.59 8.69
N LYS A 169 -37.70 3.09 9.25
CA LYS A 169 -37.71 2.19 10.41
C LYS A 169 -38.25 2.86 11.69
N GLN A 170 -37.89 4.11 11.96
CA GLN A 170 -38.46 4.84 13.11
C GLN A 170 -39.97 5.05 12.97
N ASN A 171 -40.47 5.36 11.77
CA ASN A 171 -41.91 5.52 11.55
C ASN A 171 -42.68 4.20 11.69
N PHE A 172 -42.12 3.07 11.23
CA PHE A 172 -42.72 1.74 11.41
C PHE A 172 -42.78 1.29 12.89
N ASN A 173 -41.79 1.69 13.69
CA ASN A 173 -41.82 1.41 15.13
C ASN A 173 -42.76 2.36 15.91
N LYS A 174 -42.90 3.62 15.47
CA LYS A 174 -43.89 4.57 16.06
C LYS A 174 -45.34 4.14 15.87
N SER A 175 -45.69 3.52 14.73
CA SER A 175 -47.06 3.00 14.53
C SER A 175 -47.40 1.84 15.47
N ASN A 176 -46.41 1.03 15.87
CA ASN A 176 -46.63 -0.11 16.78
C ASN A 176 -46.55 0.27 18.27
N SER A 177 -45.95 1.41 18.63
CA SER A 177 -45.93 1.90 20.02
C SER A 177 -47.20 2.68 20.43
N LEU A 178 -48.01 3.14 19.48
CA LEU A 178 -49.19 3.98 19.75
C LEU A 178 -50.50 3.19 19.96
N THR A 179 -50.53 1.89 19.64
CA THR A 179 -51.75 1.06 19.69
C THR A 179 -52.06 0.46 21.07
N ASN A 180 -51.12 0.50 22.03
CA ASN A 180 -51.27 -0.09 23.36
C ASN A 180 -51.54 0.92 24.50
N ALA A 181 -51.56 2.22 24.22
CA ALA A 181 -51.65 3.28 25.24
C ALA A 181 -53.04 3.92 25.41
N GLN A 182 -54.07 3.48 24.69
CA GLN A 182 -55.42 4.07 24.71
C GLN A 182 -56.55 3.04 24.91
N LYS A 183 -56.42 2.20 25.95
CA LYS A 183 -57.49 1.30 26.43
C LYS A 183 -57.80 1.48 27.92
N GLN A 184 -58.22 2.69 28.30
CA GLN A 184 -59.11 2.90 29.46
C GLN A 184 -59.85 4.24 29.35
N ASN A 185 -61.09 4.25 29.87
CA ASN A 185 -62.08 5.33 29.87
C ASN A 185 -62.90 5.55 28.58
N ILE A 186 -64.23 5.41 28.74
CA ILE A 186 -65.30 5.61 27.75
C ILE A 186 -66.43 6.34 28.48
N PRO A 187 -67.05 7.38 27.90
CA PRO A 187 -68.51 7.36 27.82
C PRO A 187 -69.05 7.52 26.39
N ARG A 188 -70.10 6.73 26.10
CA ARG A 188 -70.82 6.62 24.82
C ARG A 188 -71.47 7.94 24.37
N ARG A 189 -71.61 8.14 23.05
CA ARG A 189 -72.93 8.34 22.40
C ARG A 189 -72.92 8.02 20.89
N THR A 190 -74.12 7.93 20.32
CA THR A 190 -74.51 7.16 19.12
C THR A 190 -74.39 7.89 17.77
N PRO A 191 -74.46 7.18 16.61
CA PRO A 191 -74.14 7.70 15.26
C PRO A 191 -75.37 8.05 14.40
N VAL A 192 -75.18 8.60 13.17
CA VAL A 192 -76.12 8.43 12.04
C VAL A 192 -75.51 8.71 10.62
N THR A 193 -75.80 7.79 9.67
CA THR A 193 -75.82 7.79 8.17
C THR A 193 -75.22 8.94 7.30
N LYS A 194 -74.35 8.69 6.29
CA LYS A 194 -74.55 8.30 4.84
C LYS A 194 -75.10 9.44 3.90
N PRO A 195 -75.04 9.36 2.54
CA PRO A 195 -74.02 8.84 1.59
C PRO A 195 -73.84 9.72 0.29
N ASN A 196 -73.21 9.16 -0.75
CA ASN A 196 -73.36 9.39 -2.22
C ASN A 196 -72.28 10.14 -3.05
N THR A 197 -71.79 9.40 -4.06
CA THR A 197 -71.17 9.79 -5.35
C THR A 197 -72.30 9.94 -6.43
N PRO A 198 -72.09 10.12 -7.78
CA PRO A 198 -70.86 10.02 -8.59
C PRO A 198 -70.69 10.96 -9.84
N ASN A 199 -69.55 10.80 -10.52
CA ASN A 199 -69.26 10.86 -11.98
C ASN A 199 -69.78 12.01 -12.89
N GLY A 200 -68.86 12.58 -13.69
CA GLY A 200 -69.15 13.42 -14.88
C GLY A 200 -68.01 13.38 -15.93
N ARG A 201 -68.31 13.69 -17.21
CA ARG A 201 -67.43 13.65 -18.40
C ARG A 201 -67.91 14.73 -19.42
N LYS A 202 -67.19 15.12 -20.50
CA LYS A 202 -65.98 14.57 -21.17
C LYS A 202 -65.14 15.68 -21.85
N THR A 203 -63.85 15.41 -22.03
CA THR A 203 -62.82 15.98 -22.96
C THR A 203 -63.18 16.97 -24.09
N TYR A 204 -62.22 17.90 -24.34
CA TYR A 204 -61.79 18.51 -25.62
C TYR A 204 -62.76 19.44 -26.41
N ASP A 205 -62.18 20.57 -26.85
CA ASP A 205 -62.64 21.60 -27.82
C ASP A 205 -63.99 22.33 -27.63
N ASP A 206 -63.89 23.61 -27.24
CA ASP A 206 -64.85 24.72 -27.54
C ASP A 206 -64.17 26.09 -27.22
N TYR A 207 -63.19 26.55 -28.00
CA TYR A 207 -63.28 27.50 -29.14
C TYR A 207 -63.52 29.02 -28.85
N PHE A 208 -62.41 29.76 -28.74
CA PHE A 208 -62.11 31.13 -29.27
C PHE A 208 -63.03 32.37 -29.11
N LYS A 209 -62.45 33.46 -28.53
CA LYS A 209 -62.66 34.95 -28.70
C LYS A 209 -61.96 35.71 -27.53
N ASP A 210 -61.66 37.02 -27.47
CA ASP A 210 -61.47 38.19 -28.39
C ASP A 210 -60.88 39.36 -27.54
N ARG A 211 -60.21 40.46 -27.98
CA ARG A 211 -59.49 40.81 -29.24
C ARG A 211 -58.67 42.13 -29.07
N ASP A 212 -57.54 42.26 -29.80
CA ASP A 212 -56.87 43.50 -30.29
C ASP A 212 -56.32 44.62 -29.36
N ALA A 213 -55.36 45.38 -29.95
CA ALA A 213 -54.74 46.67 -29.55
C ALA A 213 -53.59 46.64 -28.50
N LYS A 214 -52.45 47.33 -28.68
CA LYS A 214 -51.96 48.23 -29.76
C LYS A 214 -50.41 48.36 -29.75
N ASN A 215 -49.79 48.31 -30.95
CA ASN A 215 -48.85 49.29 -31.55
C ASN A 215 -47.87 50.13 -30.66
N LYS A 216 -46.60 50.41 -31.04
CA LYS A 216 -45.92 50.29 -32.37
C LYS A 216 -44.39 50.58 -32.34
N ASN A 217 -43.72 50.25 -33.46
CA ASN A 217 -42.58 50.95 -34.13
C ASN A 217 -41.14 50.84 -33.54
N THR A 218 -40.05 50.80 -34.34
CA THR A 218 -39.85 50.53 -35.80
C THR A 218 -38.38 50.17 -36.15
N GLN A 219 -38.19 49.37 -37.21
CA GLN A 219 -37.18 49.42 -38.31
C GLN A 219 -35.74 49.97 -38.04
N THR A 220 -34.68 49.33 -38.55
CA THR A 220 -34.37 49.26 -40.01
C THR A 220 -33.56 48.01 -40.45
N THR A 221 -33.44 47.84 -41.77
CA THR A 221 -32.88 46.70 -42.55
C THR A 221 -32.00 47.25 -43.71
N PRO A 222 -31.44 46.49 -44.69
CA PRO A 222 -30.99 45.07 -44.76
C PRO A 222 -29.55 44.85 -45.33
N ASP A 223 -29.01 43.63 -45.16
CA ASP A 223 -28.52 42.61 -46.16
C ASP A 223 -28.34 42.97 -47.68
N PRO A 224 -27.69 42.15 -48.57
CA PRO A 224 -26.57 41.18 -48.48
C PRO A 224 -25.45 41.40 -49.57
N THR A 225 -24.38 40.56 -49.58
CA THR A 225 -23.88 39.75 -50.75
C THR A 225 -22.51 39.08 -50.48
N SER A 226 -22.13 37.90 -50.99
CA SER A 226 -22.90 36.71 -51.44
C SER A 226 -22.00 35.49 -51.81
N LYS A 227 -22.38 34.28 -51.33
CA LYS A 227 -22.25 32.94 -51.99
C LYS A 227 -20.82 32.41 -52.31
N LEU A 228 -20.52 31.11 -52.42
CA LEU A 228 -21.26 29.82 -52.38
C LEU A 228 -20.72 28.93 -51.22
N PHE A 229 -21.48 28.05 -50.54
CA PHE A 229 -22.05 26.74 -50.95
C PHE A 229 -21.00 25.71 -51.45
N ASP A 230 -21.00 24.43 -51.06
CA ASP A 230 -22.05 23.62 -50.39
C ASP A 230 -21.51 22.39 -49.59
N ARG A 231 -22.29 21.87 -48.62
CA ARG A 231 -22.32 20.50 -47.97
C ARG A 231 -21.00 19.79 -47.54
N ASN A 232 -20.88 19.19 -46.33
CA ASN A 232 -21.85 18.40 -45.55
C ASN A 232 -21.51 18.31 -44.03
N THR A 233 -22.51 18.55 -43.16
CA THR A 233 -22.96 17.74 -41.98
C THR A 233 -21.99 16.78 -41.25
N SER A 234 -21.88 16.69 -39.92
CA SER A 234 -22.55 17.30 -38.74
C SER A 234 -21.64 17.14 -37.51
N GLY A 235 -21.76 17.86 -36.38
CA GLY A 235 -22.64 18.97 -36.04
C GLY A 235 -22.25 19.57 -34.68
N VAL A 236 -21.86 20.85 -34.70
CA VAL A 236 -22.34 21.96 -33.85
C VAL A 236 -22.51 21.70 -32.33
N LEU A 237 -21.76 22.47 -31.55
CA LEU A 237 -21.95 22.69 -30.11
C LEU A 237 -23.40 23.09 -29.80
N ALA A 238 -23.99 22.49 -28.77
CA ALA A 238 -25.27 22.94 -28.20
C ALA A 238 -25.00 23.90 -27.03
N ASP A 239 -25.66 25.06 -27.05
CA ASP A 239 -25.50 26.10 -26.02
C ASP A 239 -26.07 25.72 -24.65
N ASN A 240 -25.55 26.37 -23.60
CA ASN A 240 -26.04 26.26 -22.23
C ASN A 240 -27.42 26.94 -22.06
N THR A 241 -28.52 26.18 -22.14
CA THR A 241 -29.82 26.58 -21.57
C THR A 241 -30.61 25.43 -20.96
N ASP A 242 -30.22 25.00 -19.75
CA ASP A 242 -31.21 24.81 -18.67
C ASP A 242 -30.57 25.14 -17.31
N TYR A 243 -30.12 26.39 -17.20
CA TYR A 243 -29.63 26.92 -15.94
C TYR A 243 -30.77 26.97 -14.92
N GLY A 244 -30.70 26.09 -13.94
CA GLY A 244 -31.32 26.32 -12.63
C GLY A 244 -30.62 27.44 -11.86
N GLU A 245 -30.41 28.60 -12.49
CA GLU A 245 -30.01 29.85 -11.86
C GLU A 245 -31.15 30.32 -10.97
N SER A 246 -31.00 30.14 -9.65
CA SER A 246 -31.65 31.10 -8.76
C SER A 246 -30.98 32.43 -9.00
N LYS A 247 -31.75 33.48 -9.32
CA LYS A 247 -31.24 34.85 -9.40
C LYS A 247 -30.59 35.36 -8.09
N TYR A 248 -30.68 34.58 -7.01
CA TYR A 248 -30.09 34.85 -5.70
C TYR A 248 -28.76 34.10 -5.47
N ASP A 249 -28.37 33.13 -6.30
CA ASP A 249 -27.10 32.40 -6.12
C ASP A 249 -25.85 33.28 -6.36
N LYS A 250 -26.03 34.46 -6.99
CA LYS A 250 -24.97 35.44 -7.27
C LYS A 250 -24.82 36.53 -6.20
N ASP A 251 -25.79 36.65 -5.27
CA ASP A 251 -25.89 37.74 -4.29
C ASP A 251 -25.69 37.28 -2.82
N ILE A 252 -24.99 36.14 -2.60
CA ILE A 252 -24.90 35.52 -1.27
C ILE A 252 -23.78 36.16 -0.42
N ASN A 253 -24.16 36.76 0.70
CA ASN A 253 -23.22 37.36 1.67
C ASN A 253 -22.74 36.34 2.72
N TRP A 254 -21.81 35.47 2.32
CA TRP A 254 -21.34 34.31 3.11
C TRP A 254 -20.61 34.63 4.44
N ASP A 255 -20.44 35.89 4.85
CA ASP A 255 -19.79 36.24 6.13
C ASP A 255 -20.54 35.73 7.38
N ALA A 256 -21.78 35.27 7.22
CA ALA A 256 -22.58 34.59 8.26
C ALA A 256 -22.75 33.08 8.06
N ASP A 257 -22.31 32.52 6.91
CA ASP A 257 -22.82 31.25 6.36
C ASP A 257 -21.78 30.13 6.22
N ILE A 258 -20.55 30.36 6.70
CA ILE A 258 -19.58 29.30 6.99
C ILE A 258 -19.14 29.49 8.44
N ASP A 259 -19.41 28.51 9.30
CA ASP A 259 -18.88 28.58 10.66
C ASP A 259 -17.36 28.43 10.59
N LYS A 260 -16.66 29.53 10.87
CA LYS A 260 -15.20 29.59 10.88
C LYS A 260 -14.63 28.58 11.87
N ASN A 261 -15.33 28.34 12.99
CA ASN A 261 -14.95 27.35 14.00
C ASN A 261 -15.05 25.90 13.50
N ASP A 262 -15.77 25.62 12.41
CA ASP A 262 -15.94 24.26 11.87
C ASP A 262 -14.85 23.88 10.87
N VAL A 263 -14.45 24.79 9.97
CA VAL A 263 -13.27 24.57 9.10
C VAL A 263 -12.00 24.54 9.95
N GLU A 264 -11.84 25.56 10.80
CA GLU A 264 -10.73 25.69 11.74
C GLU A 264 -10.71 24.53 12.74
N GLY A 265 -11.88 24.21 13.29
CA GLY A 265 -12.08 23.09 14.20
C GLY A 265 -11.72 21.77 13.54
N SER A 266 -12.04 21.53 12.27
CA SER A 266 -11.72 20.25 11.61
C SER A 266 -10.21 20.08 11.41
N LEU A 267 -9.53 21.10 10.88
CA LEU A 267 -8.09 21.08 10.64
C LEU A 267 -7.29 21.03 11.96
N LYS A 268 -7.72 21.77 12.99
CA LYS A 268 -7.08 21.81 14.31
C LYS A 268 -7.40 20.56 15.15
N LYS A 269 -8.66 20.12 15.18
CA LYS A 269 -9.08 18.90 15.89
C LYS A 269 -8.50 17.65 15.23
N TYR A 270 -8.16 17.63 13.93
CA TYR A 270 -7.37 16.50 13.41
C TYR A 270 -5.92 16.47 13.91
N ARG A 271 -5.34 17.62 14.22
CA ARG A 271 -3.99 17.74 14.79
C ARG A 271 -3.97 17.46 16.29
N ASP A 272 -5.04 17.82 16.98
CA ASP A 272 -5.14 17.77 18.44
C ASP A 272 -5.97 16.55 18.96
N ALA A 273 -6.85 15.93 18.16
CA ALA A 273 -7.69 14.80 18.61
C ALA A 273 -6.95 13.45 18.68
N ARG A 274 -5.82 13.27 17.99
CA ARG A 274 -4.98 12.10 18.27
C ARG A 274 -4.45 12.12 19.72
N TRP A 275 -4.34 13.30 20.33
CA TRP A 275 -4.04 13.44 21.76
C TRP A 275 -5.28 13.22 22.65
N GLU A 276 -6.47 13.71 22.26
CA GLU A 276 -7.72 13.50 23.02
C GLU A 276 -8.33 12.09 22.88
N GLU A 277 -8.09 11.33 21.82
CA GLU A 277 -8.48 9.90 21.76
C GLU A 277 -7.67 9.09 22.77
N GLU A 278 -6.35 9.29 22.83
CA GLU A 278 -5.48 8.66 23.81
C GLU A 278 -5.81 9.13 25.24
N TRP A 279 -5.85 10.44 25.50
CA TRP A 279 -6.21 10.96 26.83
C TRP A 279 -7.66 10.69 27.24
N GLY A 280 -8.60 10.56 26.30
CA GLY A 280 -9.97 10.13 26.56
C GLY A 280 -10.01 8.67 27.02
N VAL A 281 -9.23 7.79 26.38
CA VAL A 281 -9.03 6.41 26.82
C VAL A 281 -8.34 6.37 28.18
N TYR A 282 -7.24 7.09 28.39
CA TYR A 282 -6.53 7.09 29.69
C TYR A 282 -7.33 7.74 30.83
N ARG A 283 -8.13 8.78 30.57
CA ARG A 283 -9.06 9.37 31.56
C ARG A 283 -10.18 8.40 31.92
N ASN A 284 -10.74 7.67 30.94
CA ASN A 284 -11.79 6.68 31.20
C ASN A 284 -11.25 5.40 31.83
N ILE A 285 -10.01 4.99 31.54
CA ILE A 285 -9.28 3.93 32.26
C ILE A 285 -8.98 4.38 33.70
N GLY A 286 -8.49 5.60 33.90
CA GLY A 286 -8.22 6.17 35.22
C GLY A 286 -9.48 6.28 36.08
N LEU A 287 -10.58 6.79 35.52
CA LEU A 287 -11.90 6.79 36.17
C LEU A 287 -12.43 5.37 36.40
N GLY A 288 -12.21 4.43 35.47
CA GLY A 288 -12.58 3.02 35.63
C GLY A 288 -11.80 2.32 36.75
N ILE A 289 -10.50 2.57 36.87
CA ILE A 289 -9.64 2.10 37.96
C ILE A 289 -10.05 2.75 39.28
N LEU A 290 -10.32 4.05 39.30
CA LEU A 290 -10.82 4.76 40.49
C LEU A 290 -12.17 4.19 40.94
N PHE A 291 -13.09 3.91 40.01
CA PHE A 291 -14.38 3.29 40.29
C PHE A 291 -14.23 1.84 40.77
N LEU A 292 -13.26 1.08 40.24
CA LEU A 292 -12.91 -0.26 40.72
C LEU A 292 -12.33 -0.22 42.14
N ILE A 293 -11.46 0.76 42.43
CA ILE A 293 -10.89 0.99 43.77
C ILE A 293 -11.99 1.42 44.75
N ILE A 294 -12.92 2.27 44.34
CA ILE A 294 -14.10 2.65 45.15
C ILE A 294 -14.99 1.43 45.42
N ILE A 295 -15.25 0.58 44.42
CA ILE A 295 -15.98 -0.68 44.59
C ILE A 295 -15.24 -1.63 45.54
N ILE A 296 -13.90 -1.73 45.43
CA ILE A 296 -13.08 -2.55 46.33
C ILE A 296 -13.10 -1.97 47.76
N LEU A 297 -13.00 -0.65 47.94
CA LEU A 297 -13.15 -0.02 49.26
C LEU A 297 -14.53 -0.28 49.85
N ILE A 298 -15.60 -0.13 49.07
CA ILE A 298 -16.98 -0.44 49.50
C ILE A 298 -17.08 -1.91 49.91
N ILE A 299 -16.55 -2.84 49.10
CA ILE A 299 -16.53 -4.28 49.43
C ILE A 299 -15.72 -4.55 50.70
N VAL A 300 -14.59 -3.87 50.93
CA VAL A 300 -13.77 -4.03 52.14
C VAL A 300 -14.44 -3.43 53.38
N ILE A 301 -15.17 -2.31 53.23
CA ILE A 301 -15.96 -1.69 54.30
C ILE A 301 -17.15 -2.58 54.67
N PHE A 302 -17.90 -3.11 53.69
CA PHE A 302 -19.00 -4.04 53.95
C PHE A 302 -18.53 -5.41 54.47
N ARG A 303 -17.34 -5.91 54.07
CA ARG A 303 -16.73 -7.13 54.62
C ARG A 303 -16.11 -6.95 56.02
N LYS A 304 -16.23 -5.76 56.62
CA LYS A 304 -15.89 -5.49 58.02
C LYS A 304 -17.12 -5.35 58.93
N GLY A 305 -18.31 -5.70 58.43
CA GLY A 305 -19.59 -5.54 59.13
C GLY A 305 -20.23 -6.81 59.71
N ASP A 306 -19.77 -8.00 59.35
CA ASP A 306 -20.36 -9.29 59.75
C ASP A 306 -19.30 -10.24 60.34
N ASP A 307 -18.99 -10.08 61.63
CA ASP A 307 -18.40 -11.14 62.46
C ASP A 307 -19.53 -11.98 63.06
N ASN A 308 -19.61 -13.28 62.74
CA ASN A 308 -20.32 -14.29 63.53
C ASN A 308 -19.83 -15.72 63.19
N GLU A 309 -20.01 -16.63 64.15
CA GLU A 309 -19.43 -17.99 64.14
C GLU A 309 -20.13 -18.98 63.18
N ILE A 310 -19.51 -20.15 62.91
CA ILE A 310 -20.01 -21.48 63.34
C ILE A 310 -19.11 -22.66 62.85
N VAL A 311 -18.51 -23.35 63.84
CA VAL A 311 -18.32 -24.81 63.99
C VAL A 311 -17.57 -25.65 62.91
N GLU A 312 -16.53 -26.36 63.37
CA GLU A 312 -15.86 -27.47 62.67
C GLU A 312 -16.75 -28.72 62.46
N LYS A 313 -16.46 -29.53 61.43
CA LYS A 313 -16.77 -30.98 61.47
C LYS A 313 -15.82 -31.82 60.61
N ASN A 314 -15.56 -33.04 61.08
CA ASN A 314 -14.45 -33.89 60.63
C ASN A 314 -14.68 -34.62 59.30
N ILE A 315 -13.54 -34.95 58.67
CA ILE A 315 -13.37 -35.71 57.43
C ILE A 315 -13.46 -37.23 57.71
N PRO A 316 -14.03 -38.02 56.79
CA PRO A 316 -13.54 -39.35 56.45
C PRO A 316 -12.92 -39.36 55.03
N PRO A 317 -11.81 -40.08 54.79
CA PRO A 317 -11.10 -40.04 53.52
C PRO A 317 -11.79 -40.85 52.42
N VAL A 318 -11.62 -40.43 51.16
CA VAL A 318 -11.96 -41.21 49.96
C VAL A 318 -10.70 -41.34 49.11
N THR A 319 -10.33 -42.58 48.79
CA THR A 319 -9.21 -42.92 47.91
C THR A 319 -9.49 -42.51 46.47
N ILE A 320 -8.47 -42.03 45.77
CA ILE A 320 -8.48 -41.85 44.31
C ILE A 320 -7.29 -42.65 43.76
N GLU A 321 -7.55 -43.48 42.76
CA GLU A 321 -6.50 -44.25 42.08
C GLU A 321 -5.78 -43.36 41.05
N GLU A 322 -4.46 -43.28 41.10
CA GLU A 322 -3.67 -42.58 40.09
C GLU A 322 -3.58 -43.42 38.82
N THR A 323 -4.08 -42.89 37.68
CA THR A 323 -3.87 -43.49 36.36
C THR A 323 -2.94 -42.61 35.54
N THR A 324 -1.65 -42.65 35.86
CA THR A 324 -0.62 -41.82 35.24
C THR A 324 -0.30 -42.31 33.83
N ILE A 325 -0.73 -41.58 32.79
CA ILE A 325 -0.28 -41.81 31.41
C ILE A 325 0.80 -40.79 31.06
N THR A 326 2.06 -41.17 31.26
CA THR A 326 3.23 -40.43 30.76
C THR A 326 3.44 -40.72 29.28
N LEU A 327 3.33 -39.70 28.42
CA LEU A 327 3.84 -39.74 27.05
C LEU A 327 5.29 -39.22 27.03
N THR A 328 6.19 -39.95 26.38
CA THR A 328 7.64 -39.70 26.40
C THR A 328 8.13 -38.94 25.16
N PRO A 329 9.14 -38.06 25.24
CA PRO A 329 9.54 -37.18 24.12
C PRO A 329 10.34 -37.83 22.97
N ASP A 330 10.29 -39.16 22.78
CA ASP A 330 11.25 -39.89 21.95
C ASP A 330 10.87 -40.04 20.45
N ASP A 331 9.64 -39.68 20.05
CA ASP A 331 9.16 -39.83 18.66
C ASP A 331 9.77 -38.79 17.68
N TYR A 332 10.58 -37.83 18.15
CA TYR A 332 11.27 -36.83 17.32
C TYR A 332 12.78 -37.04 17.29
N LYS A 333 13.22 -38.14 16.65
CA LYS A 333 14.63 -38.36 16.28
C LYS A 333 14.74 -38.77 14.82
N ALA A 334 15.38 -37.91 14.02
CA ALA A 334 15.80 -38.27 12.67
C ALA A 334 16.78 -39.47 12.74
N PRO A 335 16.82 -40.35 11.72
CA PRO A 335 17.75 -41.47 11.69
C PRO A 335 19.19 -40.98 11.78
N LYS A 336 19.97 -41.51 12.73
CA LYS A 336 21.42 -41.37 12.68
C LYS A 336 21.95 -42.20 11.50
N VAL A 337 22.58 -41.54 10.55
CA VAL A 337 23.43 -42.22 9.57
C VAL A 337 24.65 -42.74 10.33
N GLU A 338 24.82 -44.06 10.40
CA GLU A 338 26.01 -44.67 10.99
C GLU A 338 27.18 -44.60 10.01
N ASP A 339 28.21 -43.84 10.38
CA ASP A 339 29.46 -43.69 9.63
C ASP A 339 30.30 -44.97 9.69
N ASN A 340 30.01 -45.92 8.78
CA ASN A 340 30.76 -47.17 8.61
C ASN A 340 32.13 -46.92 7.93
N SER A 341 33.01 -46.25 8.66
CA SER A 341 34.39 -45.92 8.30
C SER A 341 35.34 -47.14 8.37
N SER A 342 34.98 -48.24 7.70
CA SER A 342 35.66 -49.54 7.82
C SER A 342 35.79 -50.36 6.53
N ASN A 343 36.12 -49.72 5.39
CA ASN A 343 36.93 -50.42 4.39
C ASN A 343 37.86 -49.49 3.60
N ARG A 344 39.18 -49.69 3.76
CA ARG A 344 40.23 -49.04 2.95
C ARG A 344 40.79 -50.05 1.94
N ASP A 345 40.11 -50.21 0.81
CA ASP A 345 40.69 -50.84 -0.37
C ASP A 345 41.04 -49.77 -1.42
N SER A 346 42.26 -49.84 -1.95
CA SER A 346 42.85 -48.81 -2.81
C SER A 346 42.35 -48.88 -4.25
N ILE A 347 41.90 -47.76 -4.80
CA ILE A 347 41.61 -47.55 -6.23
C ILE A 347 42.59 -46.49 -6.78
N PRO A 348 43.10 -46.61 -8.03
CA PRO A 348 44.46 -46.14 -8.34
C PRO A 348 44.66 -44.63 -8.53
N GLU A 349 45.90 -44.21 -8.27
CA GLU A 349 46.47 -42.88 -8.49
C GLU A 349 46.71 -42.60 -9.98
N SER A 350 45.64 -42.62 -10.80
CA SER A 350 45.74 -42.54 -12.27
C SER A 350 44.67 -41.68 -12.97
N LEU A 351 43.99 -40.79 -12.23
CA LEU A 351 43.01 -39.83 -12.80
C LEU A 351 43.30 -38.37 -12.42
N LEU A 352 44.49 -38.05 -11.91
CA LEU A 352 44.96 -36.69 -11.67
C LEU A 352 45.54 -36.03 -12.94
N GLN A 353 44.74 -35.97 -14.01
CA GLN A 353 44.98 -35.11 -15.19
C GLN A 353 43.73 -35.09 -16.10
N GLY A 354 43.14 -33.91 -16.31
CA GLY A 354 41.98 -33.75 -17.19
C GLY A 354 41.20 -32.45 -16.97
N ASP A 355 41.70 -31.33 -17.49
CA ASP A 355 40.91 -30.08 -17.59
C ASP A 355 39.81 -30.22 -18.66
N THR A 356 38.60 -30.60 -18.23
CA THR A 356 37.37 -30.35 -18.99
C THR A 356 36.29 -29.90 -18.03
N LEU A 357 35.70 -28.72 -18.25
CA LEU A 357 34.41 -28.38 -17.65
C LEU A 357 33.38 -29.38 -18.20
N ASP A 358 32.66 -30.08 -17.32
CA ASP A 358 31.46 -30.79 -17.74
C ASP A 358 30.46 -29.79 -18.34
N PRO A 359 29.87 -30.07 -19.51
CA PRO A 359 28.95 -29.16 -20.15
C PRO A 359 27.65 -29.02 -19.35
N LEU A 360 27.14 -27.78 -19.27
CA LEU A 360 25.83 -27.46 -18.72
C LEU A 360 24.76 -28.41 -19.30
N ILE A 361 24.13 -29.20 -18.42
CA ILE A 361 23.10 -30.16 -18.83
C ILE A 361 21.79 -29.39 -19.07
N GLU A 362 21.57 -28.95 -20.30
CA GLU A 362 20.36 -28.23 -20.75
C GLU A 362 19.08 -29.08 -20.63
N LEU A 363 18.48 -29.10 -19.45
CA LEU A 363 17.20 -29.77 -19.17
C LEU A 363 16.01 -28.93 -19.69
N VAL A 364 15.68 -29.10 -20.97
CA VAL A 364 14.50 -28.48 -21.60
C VAL A 364 13.21 -29.00 -20.95
N SER A 365 12.60 -28.21 -20.06
CA SER A 365 11.33 -28.56 -19.40
C SER A 365 10.18 -28.64 -20.40
N LYS A 366 9.62 -29.85 -20.56
CA LYS A 366 8.45 -30.11 -21.40
C LYS A 366 7.17 -29.91 -20.57
N PRO A 367 6.10 -29.33 -21.14
CA PRO A 367 4.83 -29.18 -20.42
C PRO A 367 4.24 -30.56 -20.10
N GLU A 368 3.78 -30.76 -18.86
CA GLU A 368 3.35 -32.07 -18.35
C GLU A 368 2.01 -32.55 -18.93
N SER A 369 1.25 -31.68 -19.62
CA SER A 369 -0.01 -32.06 -20.25
C SER A 369 -0.03 -31.86 -21.77
N THR A 370 -0.59 -32.84 -22.47
CA THR A 370 -0.87 -32.79 -23.91
C THR A 370 -2.20 -32.11 -24.24
N ASN A 371 -2.85 -31.44 -23.27
CA ASN A 371 -4.18 -30.85 -23.42
C ASN A 371 -4.14 -29.53 -24.18
N LYS A 372 -4.76 -29.51 -25.36
CA LYS A 372 -4.77 -28.39 -26.32
C LYS A 372 -5.89 -27.37 -26.06
N GLU A 373 -6.41 -27.29 -24.82
CA GLU A 373 -7.62 -26.52 -24.50
C GLU A 373 -7.41 -25.59 -23.31
N LEU A 374 -7.98 -24.38 -23.40
CA LEU A 374 -7.81 -23.32 -22.41
C LEU A 374 -8.74 -23.55 -21.21
N LYS A 375 -8.20 -24.11 -20.13
CA LYS A 375 -8.95 -24.29 -18.88
C LYS A 375 -9.18 -22.98 -18.13
N ARG A 376 -10.25 -22.98 -17.33
CA ARG A 376 -10.58 -21.99 -16.31
C ARG A 376 -10.87 -22.72 -15.00
N ILE A 377 -10.85 -21.99 -13.88
CA ILE A 377 -11.35 -22.51 -12.60
C ILE A 377 -12.82 -22.94 -12.75
N GLY A 378 -13.18 -24.09 -12.19
CA GLY A 378 -14.56 -24.62 -12.17
C GLY A 378 -15.31 -24.36 -10.87
N PHE A 379 -14.65 -23.77 -9.88
CA PHE A 379 -15.20 -23.44 -8.56
C PHE A 379 -15.54 -21.94 -8.45
N LYS A 380 -16.39 -21.60 -7.48
CA LYS A 380 -16.66 -20.21 -7.11
C LYS A 380 -15.67 -19.74 -6.05
N PRO A 381 -14.95 -18.61 -6.24
CA PRO A 381 -14.05 -18.07 -5.23
C PRO A 381 -14.75 -17.77 -3.90
N SER A 382 -14.12 -18.17 -2.80
CA SER A 382 -14.60 -17.93 -1.43
C SER A 382 -14.15 -16.56 -0.91
N ILE A 383 -15.02 -15.86 -0.18
CA ILE A 383 -14.70 -14.59 0.49
C ILE A 383 -14.33 -14.76 1.97
N LEU A 384 -14.40 -15.99 2.50
CA LEU A 384 -14.30 -16.26 3.94
C LEU A 384 -12.91 -15.99 4.55
N PHE A 385 -11.88 -15.92 3.71
CA PHE A 385 -10.48 -15.76 4.13
C PHE A 385 -9.86 -14.42 3.70
N ASN A 386 -10.67 -13.48 3.20
CA ASN A 386 -10.19 -12.18 2.75
C ASN A 386 -9.53 -11.40 3.91
N GLN A 387 -8.26 -11.06 3.74
CA GLN A 387 -7.48 -10.21 4.63
C GLN A 387 -6.75 -9.13 3.83
N ASP A 388 -6.83 -7.89 4.33
CA ASP A 388 -6.03 -6.75 3.88
C ASP A 388 -4.61 -6.79 4.48
N GLU A 389 -3.70 -6.00 3.93
CA GLU A 389 -2.31 -5.85 4.39
C GLU A 389 -2.21 -4.76 5.49
N PRO A 390 -1.54 -5.01 6.64
CA PRO A 390 -0.87 -6.26 7.02
C PRO A 390 -1.84 -7.33 7.54
N TYR A 391 -1.61 -8.58 7.16
CA TYR A 391 -2.50 -9.71 7.47
C TYR A 391 -1.99 -10.58 8.64
N ASN A 392 -2.74 -11.63 8.95
CA ASN A 392 -2.30 -12.72 9.83
C ASN A 392 -2.16 -14.03 9.04
N TYR A 393 -1.13 -14.80 9.35
CA TYR A 393 -0.98 -16.19 8.92
C TYR A 393 -1.88 -17.10 9.75
N PRO A 394 -2.53 -18.13 9.15
CA PRO A 394 -2.45 -18.48 7.74
C PRO A 394 -3.25 -17.51 6.85
N MET A 395 -2.69 -17.17 5.69
CA MET A 395 -3.26 -16.20 4.75
C MET A 395 -3.75 -16.92 3.48
N VAL A 396 -4.82 -16.41 2.85
CA VAL A 396 -5.34 -16.93 1.58
C VAL A 396 -5.66 -15.80 0.61
N LYS A 397 -5.20 -15.89 -0.64
CA LYS A 397 -5.72 -15.10 -1.77
C LYS A 397 -6.44 -16.02 -2.75
N MET A 398 -7.56 -15.57 -3.28
CA MET A 398 -8.41 -16.34 -4.20
C MET A 398 -8.33 -15.79 -5.63
N PRO A 399 -8.41 -16.64 -6.66
CA PRO A 399 -8.51 -16.20 -8.05
C PRO A 399 -9.86 -15.52 -8.31
N LYS A 400 -9.96 -14.73 -9.38
CA LYS A 400 -11.24 -14.14 -9.81
C LYS A 400 -12.13 -15.22 -10.44
N GLU A 401 -13.45 -15.05 -10.34
CA GLU A 401 -14.40 -16.00 -10.93
C GLU A 401 -14.16 -16.10 -12.45
N ASN A 402 -14.15 -17.33 -12.98
CA ASN A 402 -13.78 -17.64 -14.38
C ASN A 402 -12.32 -17.29 -14.79
N SER A 403 -11.38 -17.07 -13.86
CA SER A 403 -9.94 -16.95 -14.19
C SER A 403 -9.46 -18.09 -15.09
N TYR A 404 -8.64 -17.77 -16.10
CA TYR A 404 -7.92 -18.76 -16.89
C TYR A 404 -6.81 -19.41 -16.04
N ILE A 405 -6.57 -20.69 -16.27
CA ILE A 405 -5.51 -21.44 -15.58
C ILE A 405 -4.26 -21.48 -16.44
N LYS A 406 -3.11 -21.07 -15.88
CA LYS A 406 -1.80 -21.35 -16.47
C LYS A 406 -1.23 -22.61 -15.83
N PHE A 407 -1.03 -23.66 -16.62
CA PHE A 407 -0.51 -24.93 -16.12
C PHE A 407 0.96 -24.79 -15.65
N PRO A 408 1.37 -25.57 -14.64
CA PRO A 408 2.76 -25.65 -14.24
C PRO A 408 3.58 -26.47 -15.26
N ARG A 409 4.90 -26.44 -15.07
CA ARG A 409 5.88 -27.25 -15.79
C ARG A 409 6.83 -27.87 -14.78
N LEU A 410 7.24 -29.11 -15.01
CA LEU A 410 8.21 -29.79 -14.15
C LEU A 410 9.60 -29.17 -14.28
N GLY A 411 10.28 -28.98 -13.15
CA GLY A 411 11.62 -28.42 -13.01
C GLY A 411 11.76 -27.74 -11.64
N ARG A 412 12.84 -28.06 -10.91
CA ARG A 412 13.15 -27.46 -9.61
C ARG A 412 14.59 -26.95 -9.56
N SER A 413 14.81 -25.76 -9.02
CA SER A 413 16.13 -25.11 -8.85
C SER A 413 16.97 -25.67 -7.70
N ASN A 414 16.47 -26.71 -7.00
CA ASN A 414 17.06 -27.32 -5.79
C ASN A 414 17.19 -26.38 -4.57
N LYS A 415 16.57 -25.20 -4.62
CA LYS A 415 16.27 -24.41 -3.41
C LYS A 415 15.13 -25.12 -2.68
N LEU A 416 15.22 -25.16 -1.35
CA LEU A 416 14.38 -26.00 -0.47
C LEU A 416 14.40 -25.37 0.93
N GLY A 417 13.26 -24.93 1.45
CA GLY A 417 13.10 -24.52 2.84
C GLY A 417 13.43 -25.67 3.81
N PHE A 418 13.81 -25.37 5.05
CA PHE A 418 14.26 -26.40 6.01
C PHE A 418 13.16 -27.41 6.34
N THR A 419 11.90 -26.95 6.35
CA THR A 419 10.72 -27.75 6.68
C THR A 419 10.03 -28.38 5.46
N GLU A 420 10.47 -28.09 4.23
CA GLU A 420 9.71 -28.47 3.03
C GLU A 420 9.56 -29.98 2.85
N ASN A 421 10.65 -30.73 2.94
CA ASN A 421 10.63 -32.18 2.69
C ASN A 421 9.72 -32.92 3.70
N THR A 422 9.79 -32.54 4.98
CA THR A 422 8.94 -33.14 6.02
C THR A 422 7.48 -32.71 5.87
N PHE A 423 7.20 -31.48 5.43
CA PHE A 423 5.83 -31.06 5.15
C PHE A 423 5.26 -31.69 3.88
N PHE A 424 6.08 -31.98 2.86
CA PHE A 424 5.67 -32.71 1.66
C PHE A 424 5.13 -34.10 1.99
N GLU A 425 5.76 -34.82 2.91
CA GLU A 425 5.26 -36.12 3.41
C GLU A 425 3.90 -35.97 4.11
N VAL A 426 3.72 -34.91 4.93
CA VAL A 426 2.46 -34.64 5.64
C VAL A 426 1.34 -34.24 4.66
N LEU A 427 1.64 -33.44 3.63
CA LEU A 427 0.70 -33.11 2.55
C LEU A 427 0.31 -34.36 1.76
N ASN A 428 1.28 -35.19 1.37
CA ASN A 428 1.03 -36.46 0.67
C ASN A 428 0.14 -37.40 1.49
N LYS A 429 0.39 -37.52 2.80
CA LYS A 429 -0.44 -38.33 3.70
C LYS A 429 -1.93 -37.91 3.68
N TYR A 430 -2.22 -36.61 3.66
CA TYR A 430 -3.60 -36.13 3.83
C TYR A 430 -4.34 -35.80 2.53
N PHE A 431 -3.65 -35.56 1.39
CA PHE A 431 -4.30 -35.05 0.18
C PHE A 431 -4.09 -35.88 -1.10
N ASN A 432 -3.23 -36.91 -1.12
CA ASN A 432 -2.87 -37.60 -2.38
C ASN A 432 -4.02 -38.43 -3.03
N SER A 433 -5.09 -38.71 -2.29
CA SER A 433 -6.32 -39.32 -2.82
C SER A 433 -7.04 -38.43 -3.83
N ASP A 434 -6.92 -37.11 -3.65
CA ASP A 434 -7.76 -36.12 -4.30
C ASP A 434 -7.00 -35.10 -5.12
N PHE A 435 -5.76 -34.81 -4.75
CA PHE A 435 -4.89 -33.87 -5.42
C PHE A 435 -3.60 -34.57 -5.84
N LYS A 436 -3.12 -34.29 -7.06
CA LYS A 436 -1.68 -34.41 -7.32
C LYS A 436 -0.97 -33.39 -6.44
N ILE A 437 0.14 -33.77 -5.84
CA ILE A 437 0.97 -32.88 -5.02
C ILE A 437 2.36 -32.82 -5.65
N HIS A 438 2.79 -31.61 -5.98
CA HIS A 438 4.09 -31.34 -6.55
C HIS A 438 4.85 -30.40 -5.63
N ASN A 439 6.17 -30.59 -5.55
CA ASN A 439 7.13 -29.63 -5.00
C ASN A 439 8.26 -29.37 -6.02
N ASP A 440 8.03 -29.68 -7.29
CA ASP A 440 9.02 -29.76 -8.37
C ASP A 440 8.57 -29.02 -9.64
N CYS A 441 7.80 -27.94 -9.46
CA CYS A 441 7.13 -27.21 -10.53
C CYS A 441 7.54 -25.74 -10.61
N HIS A 442 7.45 -25.15 -11.80
CA HIS A 442 7.60 -23.71 -12.01
C HIS A 442 6.52 -23.11 -12.92
N ILE A 443 6.16 -21.84 -12.69
CA ILE A 443 5.24 -21.05 -13.53
C ILE A 443 5.99 -19.88 -14.18
N THR A 444 6.03 -19.82 -15.52
CA THR A 444 6.77 -18.77 -16.24
C THR A 444 6.09 -17.41 -16.19
N HIS A 445 6.86 -16.33 -16.29
CA HIS A 445 6.35 -15.02 -16.68
C HIS A 445 6.08 -14.94 -18.19
N LYS A 446 5.44 -13.85 -18.62
CA LYS A 446 5.04 -13.56 -20.01
C LYS A 446 6.21 -13.53 -21.02
N SER A 447 7.41 -13.14 -20.57
CA SER A 447 8.65 -13.15 -21.33
C SER A 447 9.26 -14.56 -21.49
N GLY A 448 8.95 -15.50 -20.59
CA GLY A 448 9.55 -16.84 -20.51
C GLY A 448 10.61 -16.95 -19.41
N ASN A 449 11.42 -15.90 -19.25
CA ASN A 449 12.42 -15.76 -18.19
C ASN A 449 11.77 -15.68 -16.79
N ASN A 450 12.59 -15.90 -15.76
CA ASN A 450 12.32 -15.62 -14.34
C ASN A 450 10.97 -16.22 -13.88
N ALA A 451 10.87 -17.56 -13.93
CA ALA A 451 9.71 -18.30 -13.46
C ALA A 451 9.65 -18.39 -11.92
N TYR A 452 8.45 -18.37 -11.35
CA TYR A 452 8.28 -18.69 -9.92
C TYR A 452 8.26 -20.21 -9.70
N GLU A 453 9.08 -20.67 -8.76
CA GLU A 453 9.00 -21.96 -8.10
C GLU A 453 8.14 -21.76 -6.82
N PRO A 454 6.88 -22.23 -6.78
CA PRO A 454 6.10 -22.36 -5.55
C PRO A 454 6.55 -23.60 -4.76
N ASP A 455 6.55 -23.52 -3.43
CA ASP A 455 7.03 -24.62 -2.57
C ASP A 455 6.17 -25.88 -2.76
N PHE A 456 4.84 -25.71 -2.83
CA PHE A 456 3.93 -26.81 -3.20
C PHE A 456 2.79 -26.37 -4.13
N LEU A 457 2.43 -27.28 -5.04
CA LEU A 457 1.17 -27.22 -5.80
C LEU A 457 0.28 -28.42 -5.48
N LEU A 458 -0.97 -28.17 -5.09
CA LEU A 458 -2.04 -29.16 -5.03
C LEU A 458 -2.97 -28.97 -6.23
N ILE A 459 -3.13 -30.01 -7.05
CA ILE A 459 -3.83 -29.95 -8.34
C ILE A 459 -4.92 -31.02 -8.43
N ASN A 460 -6.16 -30.61 -8.65
CA ASN A 460 -7.31 -31.49 -8.86
C ASN A 460 -8.11 -31.04 -10.10
N GLU A 461 -7.97 -31.79 -11.19
CA GLU A 461 -8.66 -31.58 -12.46
C GLU A 461 -9.96 -32.42 -12.60
N LYS A 462 -10.34 -33.20 -11.58
CA LYS A 462 -11.52 -34.07 -11.61
C LYS A 462 -12.79 -33.23 -11.83
N GLU A 463 -13.77 -33.79 -12.52
CA GLU A 463 -15.14 -33.22 -12.66
C GLU A 463 -15.19 -31.78 -13.24
N ASN A 464 -14.15 -31.34 -13.95
CA ASN A 464 -13.93 -29.96 -14.40
C ASN A 464 -13.82 -28.91 -13.27
N LYS A 465 -13.67 -29.32 -12.00
CA LYS A 465 -13.47 -28.41 -10.86
C LYS A 465 -12.21 -27.55 -11.03
N ASN A 466 -11.16 -28.14 -11.61
CA ASN A 466 -9.88 -27.49 -11.95
C ASN A 466 -9.36 -26.63 -10.78
N ILE A 467 -9.20 -27.26 -9.62
CA ILE A 467 -8.66 -26.63 -8.41
C ILE A 467 -7.14 -26.70 -8.49
N PHE A 468 -6.49 -25.53 -8.46
CA PHE A 468 -5.04 -25.38 -8.39
C PHE A 468 -4.74 -24.52 -7.16
N ILE A 469 -3.94 -25.04 -6.23
CA ILE A 469 -3.58 -24.35 -4.99
C ILE A 469 -2.05 -24.26 -4.93
N ASN A 470 -1.53 -23.04 -4.86
CA ASN A 470 -0.17 -22.75 -4.45
C ASN A 470 -0.13 -22.67 -2.91
N ILE A 471 0.81 -23.37 -2.28
CA ILE A 471 1.12 -23.25 -0.85
C ILE A 471 2.56 -22.77 -0.72
N GLU A 472 2.73 -21.64 -0.04
CA GLU A 472 4.02 -20.99 0.24
C GLU A 472 4.33 -21.11 1.75
N ILE A 473 5.60 -21.38 2.10
CA ILE A 473 6.13 -21.37 3.46
C ILE A 473 6.93 -20.08 3.68
N ASP A 474 6.30 -19.11 4.34
CA ASP A 474 6.92 -17.82 4.62
C ASP A 474 7.86 -17.91 5.84
N GLU A 475 9.14 -17.64 5.58
CA GLU A 475 10.23 -17.57 6.54
C GLU A 475 10.56 -16.10 6.88
N PRO A 476 10.93 -15.73 8.13
CA PRO A 476 11.19 -14.33 8.48
C PRO A 476 12.53 -13.78 7.93
N TYR A 477 13.51 -14.64 7.69
CA TYR A 477 14.80 -14.31 7.08
C TYR A 477 15.42 -15.58 6.48
N ASP A 478 16.24 -15.45 5.43
CA ASP A 478 17.06 -16.57 4.92
C ASP A 478 18.10 -17.01 5.97
N GLY A 479 18.16 -18.31 6.23
CA GLY A 479 19.01 -18.92 7.24
C GLY A 479 20.52 -18.74 7.01
N ILE A 480 20.97 -18.53 5.77
CA ILE A 480 22.40 -18.35 5.43
C ILE A 480 22.78 -16.88 5.39
N SER A 481 22.19 -16.10 4.49
CA SER A 481 22.52 -14.68 4.28
C SER A 481 22.01 -13.75 5.38
N ARG A 482 21.13 -14.23 6.27
CA ARG A 482 20.46 -13.46 7.35
C ARG A 482 19.52 -12.36 6.87
N ILE A 483 19.30 -12.25 5.57
CA ILE A 483 18.49 -11.20 4.93
C ILE A 483 16.99 -11.47 5.18
N PRO A 484 16.21 -10.45 5.60
CA PRO A 484 14.75 -10.55 5.73
C PRO A 484 14.02 -11.07 4.50
N THR A 485 12.93 -11.80 4.73
CA THR A 485 12.06 -12.41 3.72
C THR A 485 10.59 -12.24 4.12
N HIS A 486 9.68 -12.31 3.13
CA HIS A 486 8.20 -12.27 3.27
C HIS A 486 7.62 -11.18 4.19
N GLU A 487 8.20 -9.98 4.08
CA GLU A 487 7.80 -8.79 4.83
C GLU A 487 6.46 -8.22 4.34
N ILE A 488 5.81 -7.40 5.17
CA ILE A 488 4.61 -6.61 4.82
C ILE A 488 4.73 -5.98 3.42
N LYS A 489 3.74 -6.27 2.56
CA LYS A 489 3.60 -5.88 1.14
C LYS A 489 4.64 -6.43 0.14
N ARG A 490 5.56 -7.30 0.55
CA ARG A 490 6.60 -7.84 -0.35
C ARG A 490 6.00 -8.73 -1.44
N ASP A 491 5.22 -9.73 -1.04
CA ASP A 491 4.74 -10.81 -1.93
C ASP A 491 3.40 -10.53 -2.62
N VAL A 492 2.78 -9.37 -2.39
CA VAL A 492 1.48 -8.95 -2.95
C VAL A 492 1.40 -9.15 -4.48
N TYR A 493 2.53 -9.06 -5.16
CA TYR A 493 2.62 -9.27 -6.61
C TYR A 493 2.82 -10.73 -7.04
N ARG A 494 3.50 -11.56 -6.23
CA ARG A 494 3.55 -13.03 -6.41
C ARG A 494 2.16 -13.61 -6.20
N ASP A 495 1.48 -13.23 -5.13
CA ASP A 495 0.05 -13.52 -4.87
C ASP A 495 -0.82 -13.15 -6.10
N LEU A 496 -0.67 -11.93 -6.62
CA LEU A 496 -1.44 -11.42 -7.75
C LEU A 496 -1.11 -12.17 -9.06
N PHE A 497 0.14 -12.56 -9.27
CA PHE A 497 0.57 -13.34 -10.42
C PHE A 497 -0.12 -14.71 -10.46
N PHE A 498 -0.17 -15.42 -9.32
CA PHE A 498 -0.76 -16.74 -9.19
C PHE A 498 -2.30 -16.69 -9.27
N THR A 499 -2.94 -15.75 -8.56
CA THR A 499 -4.42 -15.59 -8.56
C THR A 499 -4.99 -15.13 -9.91
N ASN A 500 -4.27 -14.27 -10.64
CA ASN A 500 -4.62 -13.93 -12.02
C ASN A 500 -4.41 -15.11 -13.00
N ARG A 501 -3.63 -16.13 -12.62
CA ARG A 501 -3.35 -17.36 -13.38
C ARG A 501 -4.15 -18.58 -12.89
N GLY A 502 -5.21 -18.34 -12.09
CA GLY A 502 -6.21 -19.34 -11.70
C GLY A 502 -5.92 -20.10 -10.40
N TYR A 503 -4.82 -19.80 -9.71
CA TYR A 503 -4.45 -20.46 -8.46
C TYR A 503 -5.15 -19.81 -7.26
N VAL A 504 -5.56 -20.63 -6.29
CA VAL A 504 -5.67 -20.19 -4.89
C VAL A 504 -4.24 -20.12 -4.34
N VAL A 505 -3.92 -19.08 -3.58
CA VAL A 505 -2.64 -19.00 -2.85
C VAL A 505 -2.94 -19.12 -1.37
N ILE A 506 -2.24 -20.03 -0.68
CA ILE A 506 -2.26 -20.19 0.77
C ILE A 506 -0.83 -19.93 1.27
N ARG A 507 -0.67 -19.10 2.30
CA ARG A 507 0.64 -18.84 2.92
C ARG A 507 0.63 -19.20 4.39
N LEU A 508 1.65 -19.94 4.80
CA LEU A 508 1.85 -20.48 6.16
C LEU A 508 3.22 -20.02 6.65
N THR A 509 3.42 -19.80 7.95
CA THR A 509 4.79 -19.57 8.45
C THR A 509 5.57 -20.89 8.54
N GLU A 510 6.89 -20.85 8.36
CA GLU A 510 7.74 -22.03 8.65
C GLU A 510 7.48 -22.57 10.07
N LYS A 511 7.27 -21.68 11.03
CA LYS A 511 6.96 -22.05 12.42
C LYS A 511 5.64 -22.79 12.55
N GLN A 512 4.59 -22.36 11.84
CA GLN A 512 3.31 -23.07 11.76
C GLN A 512 3.48 -24.46 11.14
N VAL A 513 4.29 -24.57 10.09
CA VAL A 513 4.58 -25.85 9.44
C VAL A 513 5.34 -26.78 10.38
N PHE A 514 6.32 -26.27 11.12
CA PHE A 514 7.14 -27.04 12.07
C PHE A 514 6.36 -27.48 13.32
N GLU A 515 5.71 -26.54 14.02
CA GLU A 515 5.03 -26.80 15.30
C GLU A 515 3.61 -27.38 15.12
N GLU A 516 2.96 -27.15 13.97
CA GLU A 516 1.53 -27.39 13.76
C GLU A 516 1.17 -28.01 12.39
N ALA A 517 2.05 -28.81 11.79
CA ALA A 517 1.87 -29.42 10.46
C ALA A 517 0.47 -30.01 10.19
N LYS A 518 -0.13 -30.73 11.16
CA LYS A 518 -1.48 -31.30 10.99
C LYS A 518 -2.57 -30.22 11.01
N GLN A 519 -2.41 -29.15 11.78
CA GLN A 519 -3.34 -28.02 11.80
C GLN A 519 -3.23 -27.18 10.52
N CYS A 520 -2.04 -27.09 9.91
CA CYS A 520 -1.88 -26.55 8.55
C CYS A 520 -2.75 -27.33 7.56
N CYS A 521 -2.72 -28.66 7.60
CA CYS A 521 -3.57 -29.51 6.76
C CYS A 521 -5.07 -29.32 7.06
N VAL A 522 -5.46 -29.19 8.33
CA VAL A 522 -6.85 -28.83 8.71
C VAL A 522 -7.25 -27.46 8.14
N PHE A 523 -6.34 -26.49 8.05
CA PHE A 523 -6.62 -25.20 7.42
C PHE A 523 -6.77 -25.32 5.90
N ILE A 524 -5.84 -25.98 5.21
CA ILE A 524 -5.90 -26.24 3.76
C ILE A 524 -7.22 -26.96 3.39
N ALA A 525 -7.61 -27.97 4.18
CA ALA A 525 -8.88 -28.69 4.00
C ALA A 525 -10.11 -27.79 4.14
N LYS A 526 -10.08 -26.78 5.03
CA LYS A 526 -11.16 -25.76 5.15
C LYS A 526 -11.19 -24.81 3.96
N VAL A 527 -10.03 -24.46 3.39
CA VAL A 527 -9.97 -23.65 2.17
C VAL A 527 -10.59 -24.41 0.99
N ILE A 528 -10.23 -25.69 0.81
CA ILE A 528 -10.81 -26.57 -0.22
C ILE A 528 -12.33 -26.72 -0.02
N GLN A 529 -12.79 -27.01 1.20
CA GLN A 529 -14.24 -27.15 1.50
C GLN A 529 -15.04 -25.85 1.25
N SER A 530 -14.38 -24.68 1.26
CA SER A 530 -15.04 -23.40 0.95
C SER A 530 -15.25 -23.14 -0.56
N ILE A 531 -14.64 -23.96 -1.43
CA ILE A 531 -14.75 -23.87 -2.90
C ILE A 531 -15.32 -25.16 -3.54
N ASP A 532 -15.27 -26.29 -2.84
CA ASP A 532 -16.00 -27.53 -3.15
C ASP A 532 -16.73 -28.03 -1.90
N GLU A 533 -18.03 -27.74 -1.79
CA GLU A 533 -18.86 -28.07 -0.63
C GLU A 533 -18.95 -29.59 -0.35
N ASN A 534 -18.59 -30.43 -1.32
CA ASN A 534 -18.59 -31.89 -1.18
C ASN A 534 -17.25 -32.44 -0.64
N TYR A 535 -16.24 -31.59 -0.46
CA TYR A 535 -14.93 -32.04 0.04
C TYR A 535 -14.99 -32.39 1.52
N SER A 536 -14.60 -33.63 1.85
CA SER A 536 -14.42 -34.16 3.19
C SER A 536 -13.08 -34.87 3.33
N ASN A 537 -12.59 -35.00 4.56
CA ASN A 537 -11.36 -35.71 4.87
C ASN A 537 -11.43 -36.23 6.32
N ASP A 538 -11.67 -37.54 6.48
CA ASP A 538 -12.01 -38.10 7.80
C ASP A 538 -10.81 -38.20 8.76
N GLU A 539 -9.57 -38.10 8.27
CA GLU A 539 -8.37 -38.04 9.11
C GLU A 539 -8.11 -36.65 9.72
N LEU A 540 -8.76 -35.60 9.21
CA LEU A 540 -8.55 -34.21 9.60
C LEU A 540 -9.71 -33.69 10.46
N ASN A 541 -9.43 -33.35 11.72
CA ASN A 541 -10.44 -32.79 12.62
C ASN A 541 -10.70 -31.31 12.32
N PHE A 542 -11.74 -31.01 11.53
CA PHE A 542 -12.17 -29.65 11.19
C PHE A 542 -12.50 -28.76 12.41
N LYS A 543 -12.66 -29.29 13.62
CA LYS A 543 -12.84 -28.48 14.85
C LYS A 543 -11.54 -27.87 15.36
N THR A 544 -10.38 -28.39 14.96
CA THR A 544 -9.08 -27.86 15.36
C THR A 544 -8.76 -26.56 14.59
N SER A 545 -8.09 -25.61 15.27
CA SER A 545 -7.55 -24.40 14.69
C SER A 545 -6.04 -24.38 14.85
N ILE A 546 -5.34 -23.94 13.81
CA ILE A 546 -3.93 -23.54 13.86
C ILE A 546 -3.78 -22.23 14.67
N SER A 547 -2.60 -21.95 15.22
CA SER A 547 -2.27 -20.63 15.77
C SER A 547 -2.33 -19.53 14.70
N SER A 548 -2.65 -18.31 15.12
CA SER A 548 -2.56 -17.11 14.28
C SER A 548 -1.22 -16.44 14.54
N GLN A 549 -0.49 -16.06 13.49
CA GLN A 549 0.77 -15.32 13.60
C GLN A 549 0.70 -14.02 12.79
N ASN A 550 1.19 -12.91 13.33
CA ASN A 550 1.24 -11.63 12.62
C ASN A 550 2.20 -11.72 11.42
N GLN A 551 1.87 -11.06 10.31
CA GLN A 551 2.87 -10.69 9.29
C GLN A 551 3.90 -9.72 9.90
N TRP A 552 5.18 -9.85 9.52
CA TRP A 552 6.30 -9.11 10.11
C TRP A 552 6.82 -7.99 9.20
N ASP A 553 7.40 -6.96 9.82
CA ASP A 553 8.15 -5.92 9.14
C ASP A 553 9.67 -6.22 9.10
N THR A 554 10.40 -5.45 8.30
CA THR A 554 11.86 -5.52 8.15
C THR A 554 12.59 -5.39 9.48
N LEU A 555 12.11 -4.52 10.38
CA LEU A 555 12.70 -4.30 11.70
C LEU A 555 12.61 -5.55 12.59
N GLN A 556 11.44 -6.20 12.62
CA GLN A 556 11.21 -7.40 13.40
C GLN A 556 11.91 -8.63 12.79
N ALA A 557 11.94 -8.73 11.46
CA ALA A 557 12.71 -9.74 10.75
C ALA A 557 14.22 -9.64 11.05
N LYS A 558 14.79 -8.43 11.01
CA LYS A 558 16.21 -8.18 11.38
C LYS A 558 16.50 -8.50 12.84
N LYS A 559 15.60 -8.15 13.76
CA LYS A 559 15.71 -8.52 15.19
C LYS A 559 15.75 -10.04 15.36
N TRP A 560 14.78 -10.74 14.79
CA TRP A 560 14.71 -12.20 14.81
C TRP A 560 15.91 -12.89 14.16
N SER A 561 16.49 -12.28 13.10
CA SER A 561 17.71 -12.77 12.45
C SER A 561 18.94 -12.70 13.36
N PHE A 562 19.09 -11.61 14.11
CA PHE A 562 20.12 -11.45 15.14
C PHE A 562 19.88 -12.34 16.37
N GLU A 563 18.62 -12.50 16.78
CA GLU A 563 18.20 -13.32 17.92
C GLU A 563 18.20 -14.84 17.64
N LYS A 564 18.58 -15.26 16.42
CA LYS A 564 18.54 -16.67 15.96
C LYS A 564 17.14 -17.30 16.10
N TYR A 565 16.08 -16.54 15.84
CA TYR A 565 14.69 -16.96 16.07
C TYR A 565 14.32 -18.26 15.34
N ARG A 566 14.69 -18.42 14.05
CA ARG A 566 14.48 -19.67 13.28
C ARG A 566 15.19 -20.85 13.94
N GLU A 567 16.50 -20.72 14.17
CA GLU A 567 17.30 -21.74 14.88
C GLU A 567 16.67 -22.19 16.19
N ASN A 568 16.22 -21.23 17.00
CA ASN A 568 15.67 -21.48 18.34
C ASN A 568 14.38 -22.31 18.31
N TYR A 569 13.52 -22.15 17.29
CA TYR A 569 12.31 -23.00 17.18
C TYR A 569 12.54 -24.28 16.35
N LEU A 570 13.46 -24.27 15.38
CA LEU A 570 13.84 -25.46 14.60
C LEU A 570 14.76 -26.43 15.38
N GLY A 571 15.39 -25.98 16.47
CA GLY A 571 16.27 -26.82 17.30
C GLY A 571 17.68 -27.04 16.72
N ILE A 572 18.19 -26.10 15.93
CA ILE A 572 19.50 -26.19 15.25
C ILE A 572 20.46 -25.09 15.71
N GLU A 573 21.78 -25.29 15.62
CA GLU A 573 22.76 -24.26 16.00
C GLU A 573 22.95 -23.19 14.92
N SER A 574 22.88 -23.60 13.65
CA SER A 574 23.00 -22.75 12.46
C SER A 574 22.54 -23.53 11.21
N PHE A 575 22.12 -22.81 10.17
CA PHE A 575 21.94 -23.38 8.83
C PHE A 575 23.30 -23.64 8.16
N ASN A 576 23.40 -24.75 7.41
CA ASN A 576 24.62 -25.13 6.69
C ASN A 576 24.62 -24.57 5.25
N PRO A 577 25.74 -24.01 4.75
CA PRO A 577 25.85 -23.58 3.36
C PRO A 577 25.56 -24.74 2.40
N LYS A 578 24.59 -24.56 1.50
CA LYS A 578 24.28 -25.54 0.45
C LYS A 578 25.31 -25.46 -0.67
N SER A 579 25.69 -26.62 -1.22
CA SER A 579 26.42 -26.68 -2.49
C SER A 579 25.52 -26.19 -3.62
N SER A 580 25.74 -24.97 -4.09
CA SER A 580 24.88 -24.28 -5.06
C SER A 580 25.08 -24.76 -6.50
N SER A 581 24.72 -26.01 -6.79
CA SER A 581 24.53 -26.49 -8.16
C SER A 581 23.22 -25.93 -8.72
N GLN A 582 23.20 -24.62 -9.01
CA GLN A 582 22.09 -23.97 -9.70
C GLN A 582 21.92 -24.59 -11.09
N ILE A 583 20.70 -25.01 -11.41
CA ILE A 583 20.31 -25.45 -12.75
C ILE A 583 19.43 -24.34 -13.33
N ASP A 584 19.99 -23.53 -14.22
CA ASP A 584 19.24 -22.50 -14.94
C ASP A 584 18.39 -23.15 -16.03
N PHE A 585 17.07 -23.17 -15.83
CA PHE A 585 16.14 -23.69 -16.83
C PHE A 585 15.88 -22.66 -17.94
N LEU A 586 16.27 -22.99 -19.18
CA LEU A 586 15.92 -22.21 -20.37
C LEU A 586 14.45 -22.45 -20.78
N ILE A 587 13.53 -21.79 -20.09
CA ILE A 587 12.09 -22.05 -20.25
C ILE A 587 11.48 -21.18 -21.35
N THR A 588 11.25 -21.76 -22.53
CA THR A 588 10.54 -21.08 -23.63
C THR A 588 9.01 -21.13 -23.46
N ASN A 589 8.34 -19.98 -23.61
CA ASN A 589 6.88 -19.89 -23.58
C ASN A 589 6.26 -20.49 -24.85
N SER A 590 5.24 -21.34 -24.67
CA SER A 590 4.48 -21.95 -25.77
C SER A 590 3.47 -20.98 -26.37
N GLU A 591 2.90 -21.32 -27.54
CA GLU A 591 1.77 -20.55 -28.09
C GLU A 591 0.55 -20.57 -27.16
N PHE A 592 0.34 -21.64 -26.38
CA PHE A 592 -0.72 -21.67 -25.37
C PHE A 592 -0.45 -20.70 -24.22
N ASP A 593 0.80 -20.59 -23.76
CA ASP A 593 1.19 -19.56 -22.77
C ASP A 593 0.89 -18.16 -23.32
N LYS A 594 1.31 -17.85 -24.55
CA LYS A 594 1.01 -16.54 -25.19
C LYS A 594 -0.49 -16.25 -25.26
N ILE A 595 -1.31 -17.26 -25.58
CA ILE A 595 -2.77 -17.11 -25.60
C ILE A 595 -3.33 -16.86 -24.20
N ILE A 596 -2.85 -17.54 -23.16
CA ILE A 596 -3.27 -17.33 -21.77
C ILE A 596 -2.84 -15.93 -21.30
N GLU A 597 -1.56 -15.58 -21.49
CA GLU A 597 -0.94 -14.29 -21.13
C GLU A 597 -1.53 -13.08 -21.88
N SER A 598 -2.17 -13.29 -23.04
CA SER A 598 -2.94 -12.27 -23.75
C SER A 598 -4.34 -12.01 -23.16
N LYS A 599 -4.83 -12.93 -22.31
CA LYS A 599 -6.17 -12.88 -21.69
C LYS A 599 -6.13 -12.55 -20.20
N ILE A 600 -4.95 -12.55 -19.59
CA ILE A 600 -4.74 -12.04 -18.24
C ILE A 600 -4.75 -10.50 -18.28
N ILE A 601 -5.65 -9.90 -17.50
CA ILE A 601 -5.67 -8.46 -17.28
C ILE A 601 -4.73 -8.16 -16.12
N GLU A 602 -3.44 -8.00 -16.45
CA GLU A 602 -2.43 -7.49 -15.53
C GLU A 602 -2.68 -6.00 -15.24
N THR A 603 -2.04 -5.45 -14.20
CA THR A 603 -2.17 -4.04 -13.83
C THR A 603 -1.81 -3.14 -15.02
N ASP A 604 -2.61 -2.09 -15.28
CA ASP A 604 -2.36 -1.19 -16.41
C ASP A 604 -1.18 -0.25 -16.12
N LEU A 605 0.03 -0.73 -16.44
CA LEU A 605 1.28 0.02 -16.30
C LEU A 605 1.39 1.20 -17.29
N SER A 606 0.40 1.42 -18.18
CA SER A 606 0.45 2.56 -19.11
C SER A 606 0.30 3.92 -18.42
N ALA A 607 -0.17 3.92 -17.17
CA ALA A 607 -0.29 5.08 -16.27
C ALA A 607 0.94 5.31 -15.37
N PHE A 608 2.01 4.51 -15.51
CA PHE A 608 3.28 4.69 -14.79
C PHE A 608 4.34 5.37 -15.68
N ASP A 609 5.40 5.88 -15.05
CA ASP A 609 6.47 6.59 -15.73
C ASP A 609 7.28 5.63 -16.61
N LYS A 610 6.97 5.66 -17.91
CA LYS A 610 7.82 5.06 -18.94
C LYS A 610 9.17 5.77 -18.92
N ASN A 611 10.24 5.05 -19.22
CA ASN A 611 11.58 5.63 -19.30
C ASN A 611 11.77 6.43 -20.61
N ASP A 612 10.92 7.44 -20.83
CA ASP A 612 10.95 8.38 -21.95
C ASP A 612 12.08 9.43 -21.81
N ASN A 613 12.99 9.23 -20.85
CA ASN A 613 14.22 10.02 -20.62
C ASN A 613 15.22 9.81 -21.76
N LYS A 614 14.94 10.46 -22.90
CA LYS A 614 15.88 10.70 -24.00
C LYS A 614 17.20 11.26 -23.46
N PRO A 615 18.36 10.94 -24.07
CA PRO A 615 19.62 11.58 -23.73
C PRO A 615 19.52 13.11 -23.86
N LEU A 616 20.24 13.82 -22.99
CA LEU A 616 20.38 15.28 -23.04
C LEU A 616 21.11 15.74 -24.32
N ASN A 617 21.91 14.85 -24.91
CA ASN A 617 22.60 15.05 -26.18
C ASN A 617 22.41 13.83 -27.09
N GLY A 618 21.57 13.97 -28.13
CA GLY A 618 21.30 12.93 -29.13
C GLY A 618 19.83 12.53 -29.25
N ASN A 619 19.48 11.83 -30.34
CA ASN A 619 18.09 11.60 -30.74
C ASN A 619 17.51 10.22 -30.36
N GLN A 620 18.27 9.35 -29.69
CA GLN A 620 17.85 7.96 -29.43
C GLN A 620 18.18 7.54 -27.99
N SER A 621 17.15 7.13 -27.23
CA SER A 621 17.28 6.42 -25.96
C SER A 621 17.97 5.07 -26.13
N HIS A 622 18.55 4.53 -25.05
CA HIS A 622 19.22 3.24 -25.10
C HIS A 622 18.22 2.11 -25.36
N ILE A 623 18.65 1.04 -26.04
CA ILE A 623 17.76 -0.07 -26.43
C ILE A 623 17.09 -0.74 -25.23
N ARG A 624 17.77 -0.74 -24.07
CA ARG A 624 17.25 -1.26 -22.79
C ARG A 624 16.18 -0.37 -22.16
N ASP A 625 16.13 0.94 -22.45
CA ASP A 625 15.25 1.87 -21.73
C ASP A 625 13.76 1.50 -21.87
N LYS A 626 13.38 0.91 -23.01
CA LYS A 626 12.01 0.41 -23.28
C LYS A 626 11.57 -0.78 -22.43
N ARG A 627 12.50 -1.43 -21.72
CA ARG A 627 12.23 -2.59 -20.85
C ARG A 627 11.99 -2.20 -19.40
N ILE A 628 12.12 -0.93 -19.02
CA ILE A 628 11.95 -0.48 -17.64
C ILE A 628 10.86 0.60 -17.52
N VAL A 629 9.95 0.37 -16.56
CA VAL A 629 8.89 1.30 -16.13
C VAL A 629 9.12 1.63 -14.66
N PHE A 630 8.74 2.83 -14.23
CA PHE A 630 8.84 3.29 -12.85
C PHE A 630 7.51 3.84 -12.35
N ASP A 631 7.13 3.45 -11.15
CA ASP A 631 6.00 3.99 -10.40
C ASP A 631 6.57 4.95 -9.35
N SER A 632 6.57 6.24 -9.68
CA SER A 632 7.06 7.30 -8.79
C SER A 632 6.22 7.48 -7.53
N LEU A 633 4.95 7.07 -7.53
CA LEU A 633 4.06 7.16 -6.37
C LEU A 633 4.42 6.13 -5.29
N ASN A 634 4.77 4.90 -5.70
CA ASN A 634 5.18 3.82 -4.79
C ASN A 634 6.70 3.59 -4.75
N HIS A 635 7.48 4.36 -5.52
CA HIS A 635 8.93 4.21 -5.72
C HIS A 635 9.34 2.79 -6.16
N ARG A 636 8.56 2.17 -7.07
CA ARG A 636 8.83 0.81 -7.60
C ARG A 636 9.29 0.84 -9.04
N TYR A 637 10.19 -0.07 -9.38
CA TYR A 637 10.63 -0.32 -10.76
C TYR A 637 9.95 -1.59 -11.29
N TYR A 638 9.91 -1.75 -12.61
CA TYR A 638 9.39 -2.94 -13.28
C TYR A 638 10.24 -3.24 -14.53
N ILE A 639 11.08 -4.27 -14.49
CA ILE A 639 11.85 -4.77 -15.65
C ILE A 639 10.97 -5.77 -16.41
N ASP A 640 10.74 -5.55 -17.70
CA ASP A 640 9.84 -6.35 -18.56
C ASP A 640 8.46 -6.59 -17.92
N ASN A 641 7.95 -5.58 -17.19
CA ASN A 641 6.74 -5.60 -16.37
C ASN A 641 6.79 -6.51 -15.11
N ASN A 642 7.93 -7.12 -14.78
CA ASN A 642 8.08 -7.94 -13.59
C ASN A 642 8.15 -7.06 -12.31
N PRO A 643 7.18 -7.18 -11.39
CA PRO A 643 7.04 -6.32 -10.22
C PRO A 643 7.99 -6.64 -9.06
N ASP A 644 8.68 -7.77 -9.09
CA ASP A 644 9.65 -8.18 -8.07
C ASP A 644 11.01 -7.48 -8.26
N THR A 645 11.08 -6.51 -9.18
CA THR A 645 12.23 -5.62 -9.34
C THR A 645 12.47 -4.82 -8.05
N ILE A 646 13.59 -5.09 -7.37
CA ILE A 646 14.01 -4.32 -6.20
C ILE A 646 14.83 -3.09 -6.62
N SER A 647 14.72 -2.00 -5.84
CA SER A 647 15.62 -0.87 -6.03
C SER A 647 17.02 -1.17 -5.49
N VAL A 648 18.05 -0.50 -6.03
CA VAL A 648 19.42 -0.54 -5.47
C VAL A 648 19.43 -0.11 -3.99
N SER A 649 18.60 0.86 -3.58
CA SER A 649 18.43 1.23 -2.17
C SER A 649 17.86 0.10 -1.33
N GLN A 650 16.79 -0.58 -1.78
CA GLN A 650 16.20 -1.75 -1.10
C GLN A 650 17.18 -2.93 -1.02
N LEU A 651 18.08 -3.10 -2.00
CA LEU A 651 19.15 -4.07 -1.90
C LEU A 651 20.12 -3.72 -0.77
N ILE A 652 20.61 -2.48 -0.73
CA ILE A 652 21.57 -2.01 0.29
C ILE A 652 20.94 -2.07 1.69
N ASP A 653 19.70 -1.63 1.86
CA ASP A 653 19.01 -1.61 3.15
C ASP A 653 18.85 -2.99 3.80
N LYS A 654 18.98 -4.10 3.06
CA LYS A 654 19.06 -5.46 3.63
C LYS A 654 20.31 -5.66 4.49
N PHE A 655 21.44 -5.07 4.08
CA PHE A 655 22.75 -5.25 4.72
C PHE A 655 23.00 -4.31 5.88
N PHE A 656 22.15 -3.33 6.14
CA PHE A 656 22.38 -2.36 7.23
C PHE A 656 21.32 -2.46 8.33
N PRO A 657 21.69 -2.13 9.58
CA PRO A 657 20.75 -1.99 10.68
C PRO A 657 19.61 -1.02 10.34
N GLU A 658 18.44 -1.32 10.90
CA GLU A 658 17.27 -0.46 10.76
C GLU A 658 17.15 0.51 11.93
N PHE A 659 16.52 1.66 11.67
CA PHE A 659 16.34 2.70 12.67
C PHE A 659 15.14 2.41 13.57
N ASP A 660 15.39 1.65 14.64
CA ASP A 660 14.45 1.48 15.75
C ASP A 660 14.24 2.82 16.48
N ALA A 661 13.30 3.61 15.97
CA ALA A 661 12.99 4.95 16.46
C ALA A 661 12.50 4.94 17.92
N LEU A 662 11.82 3.87 18.35
CA LEU A 662 11.39 3.68 19.73
C LEU A 662 12.61 3.48 20.65
N LYS A 663 13.49 2.54 20.33
CA LYS A 663 14.72 2.29 21.09
C LYS A 663 15.64 3.52 21.09
N ALA A 664 15.71 4.27 19.98
CA ALA A 664 16.49 5.51 19.90
C ALA A 664 15.92 6.64 20.76
N ALA A 665 14.58 6.80 20.81
CA ALA A 665 13.93 7.81 21.66
C ALA A 665 14.02 7.46 23.16
N THR A 666 13.88 6.17 23.53
CA THR A 666 14.02 5.71 24.92
C THR A 666 15.45 5.87 25.47
N ASN A 667 16.46 5.70 24.61
CA ASN A 667 17.89 5.80 24.99
C ASN A 667 18.52 7.16 24.63
N LEU A 668 17.70 8.20 24.54
CA LEU A 668 18.15 9.53 24.11
C LEU A 668 19.11 10.17 25.14
N ASN A 669 20.22 10.73 24.66
CA ASN A 669 21.23 11.34 25.51
C ASN A 669 20.68 12.54 26.30
N THR A 670 21.07 12.69 27.57
CA THR A 670 20.62 13.77 28.48
C THR A 670 20.95 15.18 27.98
N LYS A 671 21.87 15.33 27.01
CA LYS A 671 22.25 16.59 26.37
C LYS A 671 21.55 16.86 25.03
N HIS A 672 20.68 15.97 24.55
CA HIS A 672 20.00 16.11 23.26
C HIS A 672 18.87 17.14 23.32
N GLU A 673 18.64 17.87 22.22
CA GLU A 673 17.63 18.96 22.15
C GLU A 673 16.19 18.51 22.49
N LEU A 674 15.89 17.22 22.32
CA LEU A 674 14.57 16.60 22.59
C LEU A 674 14.51 15.82 23.91
N TYR A 675 15.55 15.87 24.75
CA TYR A 675 15.58 15.08 26.00
C TYR A 675 14.54 15.59 27.00
N GLY A 676 13.75 14.66 27.55
CA GLY A 676 12.65 14.96 28.48
C GLY A 676 11.29 15.19 27.81
N LEU A 677 11.20 15.17 26.48
CA LEU A 677 9.92 15.10 25.77
C LEU A 677 9.34 13.67 25.78
N PRO A 678 8.01 13.49 25.58
CA PRO A 678 7.41 12.18 25.34
C PRO A 678 8.06 11.45 24.16
N ILE A 679 8.16 10.12 24.26
CA ILE A 679 8.80 9.25 23.25
C ILE A 679 8.06 9.36 21.91
N GLU A 680 6.75 9.45 21.96
CA GLU A 680 5.83 9.58 20.83
C GLU A 680 6.02 10.93 20.12
N GLU A 681 6.29 11.99 20.89
CA GLU A 681 6.59 13.33 20.37
C GLU A 681 7.97 13.37 19.71
N ILE A 682 8.99 12.75 20.32
CA ILE A 682 10.34 12.60 19.74
C ILE A 682 10.27 11.89 18.37
N ILE A 683 9.56 10.77 18.30
CA ILE A 683 9.35 10.00 17.07
C ILE A 683 8.58 10.82 16.02
N SER A 684 7.55 11.58 16.44
CA SER A 684 6.79 12.48 15.57
C SER A 684 7.65 13.61 14.99
N ILE A 685 8.49 14.25 15.81
CA ILE A 685 9.45 15.29 15.39
C ILE A 685 10.45 14.73 14.39
N TRP A 686 11.04 13.55 14.67
CA TRP A 686 11.96 12.89 13.73
C TRP A 686 11.28 12.51 12.41
N LYS A 687 10.04 11.98 12.46
CA LYS A 687 9.27 11.66 11.26
C LYS A 687 8.96 12.92 10.43
N LYS A 688 8.58 14.04 11.07
CA LYS A 688 8.37 15.32 10.38
C LYS A 688 9.67 15.83 9.73
N LYS A 689 10.77 15.90 10.49
CA LYS A 689 12.09 16.30 9.98
C LYS A 689 12.54 15.42 8.79
N GLY A 690 12.23 14.13 8.81
CA GLY A 690 12.51 13.19 7.71
C GLY A 690 11.70 13.45 6.45
N ILE A 691 10.38 13.67 6.58
CA ILE A 691 9.50 14.02 5.44
C ILE A 691 9.95 15.34 4.81
N GLU A 692 10.15 16.38 5.64
CA GLU A 692 10.56 17.72 5.20
C GLU A 692 11.92 17.70 4.47
N ALA A 693 12.87 16.90 4.95
CA ALA A 693 14.15 16.70 4.26
C ALA A 693 14.00 15.97 2.90
N ALA A 694 13.10 14.99 2.80
CA ALA A 694 12.84 14.24 1.57
C ALA A 694 12.07 15.06 0.52
N GLU A 695 11.09 15.88 0.93
CA GLU A 695 10.38 16.83 0.06
C GLU A 695 11.37 17.84 -0.55
N LEU A 696 12.22 18.46 0.29
CA LEU A 696 13.22 19.44 -0.15
C LEU A 696 14.34 18.81 -0.99
N GLY A 697 14.70 17.55 -0.74
CA GLY A 697 15.61 16.77 -1.60
C GLY A 697 15.00 16.53 -2.99
N THR A 698 13.78 16.03 -3.05
CA THR A 698 13.03 15.80 -4.30
C THR A 698 12.89 17.08 -5.13
N HIS A 699 12.58 18.21 -4.47
CA HIS A 699 12.47 19.50 -5.16
C HIS A 699 13.80 19.94 -5.81
N LEU A 700 14.94 19.72 -5.13
CA LEU A 700 16.26 20.06 -5.66
C LEU A 700 16.62 19.22 -6.90
N HIS A 701 16.37 17.90 -6.87
CA HIS A 701 16.56 17.04 -8.05
C HIS A 701 15.74 17.57 -9.25
N LEU A 702 14.46 17.87 -9.03
CA LEU A 702 13.59 18.42 -10.07
C LEU A 702 14.11 19.75 -10.65
N GLN A 703 14.71 20.63 -9.85
CA GLN A 703 15.27 21.89 -10.38
C GLN A 703 16.52 21.62 -11.25
N ILE A 704 17.36 20.66 -10.84
CA ILE A 704 18.57 20.26 -11.60
C ILE A 704 18.18 19.53 -12.89
N GLU A 705 17.17 18.64 -12.84
CA GLU A 705 16.62 17.97 -14.02
C GLU A 705 16.03 18.99 -15.01
N ASN A 706 15.20 19.93 -14.54
CA ASN A 706 14.60 20.96 -15.38
C ASN A 706 15.67 21.85 -16.04
N TYR A 707 16.72 22.24 -15.30
CA TYR A 707 17.89 22.95 -15.84
C TYR A 707 18.53 22.19 -17.00
N TYR A 708 18.80 20.89 -16.86
CA TYR A 708 19.39 20.10 -17.95
C TYR A 708 18.43 19.88 -19.13
N LYS A 709 17.14 19.76 -18.87
CA LYS A 709 16.10 19.60 -19.91
C LYS A 709 15.71 20.94 -20.57
N ASN A 710 16.29 22.06 -20.18
CA ASN A 710 15.93 23.42 -20.62
C ASN A 710 14.44 23.75 -20.36
N GLN A 711 13.90 23.23 -19.26
CA GLN A 711 12.55 23.48 -18.76
C GLN A 711 12.60 24.58 -17.66
N PRO A 712 11.47 25.22 -17.30
CA PRO A 712 11.44 26.20 -16.22
C PRO A 712 11.93 25.62 -14.89
N PHE A 713 12.84 26.32 -14.20
CA PHE A 713 13.37 25.94 -12.88
C PHE A 713 13.45 27.15 -11.95
N ASN A 714 13.32 26.92 -10.65
CA ASN A 714 13.46 27.93 -9.60
C ASN A 714 14.92 28.04 -9.14
N SER A 715 15.63 29.07 -9.60
CA SER A 715 17.02 29.35 -9.22
C SER A 715 17.21 29.90 -7.81
N ASN A 716 16.13 30.24 -7.09
CA ASN A 716 16.20 31.09 -5.90
C ASN A 716 16.50 30.32 -4.59
N THR A 717 16.89 29.04 -4.68
CA THR A 717 17.33 28.25 -3.52
C THR A 717 18.85 28.26 -3.41
N LYS A 718 19.38 28.27 -2.17
CA LYS A 718 20.83 28.30 -1.90
C LYS A 718 21.50 27.03 -2.46
N GLU A 719 20.80 25.91 -2.32
CA GLU A 719 21.17 24.58 -2.81
C GLU A 719 21.31 24.53 -4.34
N PHE A 720 20.44 25.23 -5.09
CA PHE A 720 20.56 25.32 -6.54
C PHE A 720 21.66 26.30 -6.96
N GLY A 721 21.86 27.40 -6.22
CA GLY A 721 23.04 28.27 -6.40
C GLY A 721 24.36 27.51 -6.31
N TYR A 722 24.48 26.60 -5.33
CA TYR A 722 25.63 25.71 -5.16
C TYR A 722 25.83 24.71 -6.32
N PHE A 723 24.75 24.26 -6.97
CA PHE A 723 24.84 23.48 -8.20
C PHE A 723 25.35 24.34 -9.39
N LEU A 724 24.93 25.60 -9.48
CA LEU A 724 25.43 26.54 -10.50
C LEU A 724 26.91 26.89 -10.29
N GLU A 725 27.37 27.07 -9.04
CA GLU A 725 28.79 27.25 -8.69
C GLU A 725 29.64 26.08 -9.21
N PHE A 726 29.24 24.84 -8.88
CA PHE A 726 29.87 23.62 -9.39
C PHE A 726 29.90 23.57 -10.93
N LYS A 727 28.80 23.95 -11.60
CA LYS A 727 28.75 23.95 -13.08
C LYS A 727 29.53 25.07 -13.73
N GLY A 728 29.72 26.21 -13.07
CA GLY A 728 30.65 27.26 -13.50
C GLY A 728 32.11 26.81 -13.43
N GLN A 729 32.47 26.00 -12.42
CA GLN A 729 33.83 25.49 -12.24
C GLN A 729 34.18 24.32 -13.17
N PHE A 730 33.21 23.44 -13.50
CA PHE A 730 33.44 22.23 -14.30
C PHE A 730 32.65 22.23 -15.62
N THR A 731 33.11 23.08 -16.54
CA THR A 731 32.52 23.31 -17.86
C THR A 731 32.82 22.21 -18.88
N SER A 732 33.97 21.53 -18.80
CA SER A 732 34.39 20.48 -19.75
C SER A 732 33.68 19.12 -19.58
N MET A 733 32.81 18.98 -18.57
CA MET A 733 32.02 17.75 -18.36
C MET A 733 30.73 17.80 -19.17
N ASN A 734 30.70 17.07 -20.29
CA ASN A 734 29.55 17.02 -21.20
C ASN A 734 28.42 16.17 -20.59
N PRO A 735 27.23 16.74 -20.31
CA PRO A 735 26.11 15.97 -19.76
C PRO A 735 25.52 15.02 -20.82
N VAL A 736 25.19 13.80 -20.41
CA VAL A 736 24.66 12.76 -21.31
C VAL A 736 23.22 12.43 -20.97
N GLN A 737 22.92 12.18 -19.69
CA GLN A 737 21.59 11.76 -19.24
C GLN A 737 21.40 12.16 -17.77
N THR A 738 20.17 12.53 -17.43
CA THR A 738 19.71 12.88 -16.08
C THR A 738 18.57 11.94 -15.70
N GLU A 739 18.45 11.60 -14.41
CA GLU A 739 17.41 10.70 -13.90
C GLU A 739 17.28 9.41 -14.75
N TRP A 740 18.41 8.79 -15.09
CA TRP A 740 18.46 7.63 -16.00
C TRP A 740 18.18 6.33 -15.26
N ARG A 741 17.06 5.68 -15.60
CA ARG A 741 16.65 4.40 -15.02
C ARG A 741 17.42 3.26 -15.68
N ILE A 742 18.25 2.58 -14.89
CA ILE A 742 19.10 1.47 -15.31
C ILE A 742 18.76 0.20 -14.52
N PHE A 743 19.06 -0.97 -15.10
CA PHE A 743 18.74 -2.25 -14.46
C PHE A 743 19.64 -3.42 -14.89
N ASP A 744 19.65 -4.43 -14.03
CA ASP A 744 20.14 -5.79 -14.27
C ASP A 744 18.94 -6.76 -14.24
N GLU A 745 18.71 -7.49 -15.34
CA GLU A 745 17.59 -8.42 -15.47
C GLU A 745 17.85 -9.81 -14.88
N ASP A 746 19.11 -10.16 -14.61
CA ASP A 746 19.48 -11.49 -14.08
C ASP A 746 19.20 -11.54 -12.57
N TYR A 747 19.41 -10.41 -11.88
CA TYR A 747 19.21 -10.25 -10.44
C TYR A 747 17.96 -9.45 -10.08
N MET A 748 17.18 -8.98 -11.08
CA MET A 748 15.99 -8.15 -10.91
C MET A 748 16.24 -6.86 -10.09
N ILE A 749 17.37 -6.18 -10.33
CA ILE A 749 17.75 -4.95 -9.63
C ILE A 749 17.60 -3.75 -10.58
N ALA A 750 16.99 -2.66 -10.12
CA ALA A 750 16.95 -1.40 -10.86
C ALA A 750 17.28 -0.18 -9.99
N GLY A 751 17.60 0.94 -10.62
CA GLY A 751 17.81 2.21 -9.94
C GLY A 751 17.88 3.38 -10.91
N THR A 752 17.89 4.60 -10.35
CA THR A 752 17.94 5.84 -11.12
C THR A 752 19.26 6.56 -10.84
N ILE A 753 20.00 6.87 -11.90
CA ILE A 753 21.20 7.70 -11.85
C ILE A 753 20.80 9.17 -12.02
N ASP A 754 21.06 9.98 -11.01
CA ASP A 754 20.77 11.42 -11.04
C ASP A 754 21.44 12.10 -12.24
N MET A 755 22.74 11.84 -12.49
CA MET A 755 23.49 12.43 -13.60
C MET A 755 24.65 11.57 -14.11
N LEU A 756 24.77 11.51 -15.44
CA LEU A 756 25.90 10.91 -16.16
C LEU A 756 26.58 11.96 -17.07
N TYR A 757 27.88 12.19 -16.88
CA TYR A 757 28.72 13.00 -17.78
C TYR A 757 29.68 12.12 -18.59
N LYS A 758 30.04 12.57 -19.79
CA LYS A 758 31.07 11.97 -20.65
C LYS A 758 32.31 12.85 -20.74
N LYS A 759 33.48 12.21 -20.63
CA LYS A 759 34.79 12.80 -20.86
C LYS A 759 35.21 12.71 -22.33
N GLU A 760 36.21 13.51 -22.68
CA GLU A 760 36.87 13.50 -24.00
C GLU A 760 37.46 12.12 -24.36
N ASP A 761 37.99 11.39 -23.38
CA ASP A 761 38.52 10.02 -23.55
C ASP A 761 37.46 8.92 -23.73
N GLY A 762 36.18 9.32 -23.80
CA GLY A 762 35.04 8.41 -24.00
C GLY A 762 34.54 7.71 -22.73
N THR A 763 35.24 7.82 -21.59
CA THR A 763 34.78 7.28 -20.30
C THR A 763 33.83 8.25 -19.58
N PHE A 764 33.10 7.75 -18.59
CA PHE A 764 32.01 8.49 -17.94
C PHE A 764 32.29 8.82 -16.47
N TYR A 765 31.65 9.87 -15.97
CA TYR A 765 31.49 10.16 -14.55
C TYR A 765 30.03 9.93 -14.16
N ILE A 766 29.79 9.21 -13.06
CA ILE A 766 28.47 9.21 -12.41
C ILE A 766 28.48 10.26 -11.30
N PHE A 767 27.43 11.07 -11.22
CA PHE A 767 27.18 11.99 -10.11
C PHE A 767 25.83 11.68 -9.48
N ASP A 768 25.78 11.88 -8.17
CA ASP A 768 24.62 11.72 -7.31
C ASP A 768 24.51 12.98 -6.44
N TRP A 769 23.32 13.58 -6.40
CA TRP A 769 23.02 14.86 -5.76
C TRP A 769 22.50 14.60 -4.35
N LYS A 770 23.05 15.23 -3.31
CA LYS A 770 22.57 15.01 -1.93
C LYS A 770 22.39 16.28 -1.12
N ARG A 771 21.13 16.58 -0.81
CA ARG A 771 20.70 17.56 0.18
C ARG A 771 20.74 16.93 1.58
N SER A 772 21.92 16.73 2.16
CA SER A 772 22.09 16.03 3.45
C SER A 772 23.23 16.59 4.29
N GLU A 773 22.99 16.69 5.60
CA GLU A 773 24.03 17.01 6.61
C GLU A 773 24.82 15.77 7.08
N LYS A 774 24.38 14.56 6.72
CA LYS A 774 24.89 13.29 7.27
C LYS A 774 26.04 12.67 6.47
N VAL A 775 26.53 13.37 5.44
CA VAL A 775 27.52 12.82 4.49
C VAL A 775 28.89 13.47 4.66
N VAL A 776 28.97 14.76 4.99
CA VAL A 776 30.24 15.49 5.13
C VAL A 776 30.25 16.46 6.31
N HIS A 777 31.43 16.62 6.89
CA HIS A 777 31.74 17.73 7.77
C HIS A 777 31.79 19.06 6.96
N PRO A 778 31.72 20.24 7.61
CA PRO A 778 31.77 21.53 6.91
C PRO A 778 33.08 21.83 6.13
N ASP A 779 34.12 21.01 6.30
CA ASP A 779 35.35 21.05 5.50
C ASP A 779 35.31 20.13 4.27
N GLY A 780 34.16 19.51 3.99
CA GLY A 780 33.93 18.60 2.87
C GLY A 780 34.42 17.17 3.07
N LYS A 781 35.05 16.83 4.21
CA LYS A 781 35.46 15.44 4.48
C LYS A 781 34.25 14.55 4.78
N PRO A 782 34.22 13.28 4.32
CA PRO A 782 33.18 12.33 4.69
C PRO A 782 32.98 12.21 6.20
N ILE A 783 31.72 12.14 6.64
CA ILE A 783 31.37 11.66 7.97
C ILE A 783 31.45 10.14 7.95
N ILE A 784 32.38 9.59 8.74
CA ILE A 784 32.55 8.17 8.98
C ILE A 784 32.63 7.99 10.50
N SER A 785 31.82 7.08 11.04
CA SER A 785 31.77 6.75 12.46
C SER A 785 33.05 6.03 12.89
N ASP A 786 33.53 6.33 14.10
CA ASP A 786 34.73 5.72 14.69
C ASP A 786 34.51 4.21 14.94
N PRO A 787 35.26 3.30 14.29
CA PRO A 787 35.09 1.85 14.49
C PRO A 787 35.45 1.37 15.90
N GLU A 788 36.26 2.10 16.66
CA GLU A 788 36.60 1.74 18.05
C GLU A 788 35.52 2.17 19.06
N HIS A 789 34.56 2.99 18.63
CA HIS A 789 33.51 3.51 19.52
C HIS A 789 32.40 2.49 19.76
N PHE A 790 32.15 2.14 21.04
CA PHE A 790 31.25 1.05 21.45
C PHE A 790 29.79 1.14 20.94
N TYR A 791 29.31 2.33 20.57
CA TYR A 791 27.96 2.53 20.01
C TYR A 791 27.92 2.55 18.48
N THR A 792 29.06 2.43 17.79
CA THR A 792 29.15 2.36 16.34
C THR A 792 28.49 1.08 15.84
N LYS A 793 27.63 1.24 14.83
CA LYS A 793 26.99 0.15 14.12
C LYS A 793 27.71 -0.13 12.81
N PHE A 794 27.64 -1.38 12.36
CA PHE A 794 28.22 -1.86 11.12
C PHE A 794 27.16 -2.52 10.24
N ALA A 795 27.47 -2.68 8.96
CA ALA A 795 26.70 -3.53 8.06
C ALA A 795 26.86 -5.03 8.42
N PHE A 796 26.03 -5.87 7.80
CA PHE A 796 25.91 -7.29 8.08
C PHE A 796 26.70 -8.15 7.09
N GLY A 797 26.99 -9.39 7.49
CA GLY A 797 27.71 -10.35 6.65
C GLY A 797 29.14 -9.91 6.35
N GLU A 798 29.57 -10.09 5.10
CA GLU A 798 30.92 -9.69 4.63
C GLU A 798 31.08 -8.18 4.42
N LEU A 799 30.05 -7.38 4.69
CA LEU A 799 30.14 -5.91 4.70
C LEU A 799 30.47 -5.33 6.09
N ASN A 800 30.74 -6.16 7.09
CA ASN A 800 30.92 -5.72 8.49
C ASN A 800 32.14 -4.80 8.75
N HIS A 801 33.03 -4.61 7.77
CA HIS A 801 34.06 -3.57 7.78
C HIS A 801 33.52 -2.15 7.52
N LEU A 802 32.25 -2.03 7.08
CA LEU A 802 31.58 -0.77 6.80
C LEU A 802 30.68 -0.37 7.97
N THR A 803 30.84 0.85 8.46
CA THR A 803 29.97 1.46 9.47
C THR A 803 28.63 1.91 8.88
N ASP A 804 27.59 2.02 9.72
CA ASP A 804 26.21 2.42 9.34
C ASP A 804 26.07 3.93 9.05
N ASP A 805 27.00 4.47 8.25
CA ASP A 805 27.03 5.85 7.83
C ASP A 805 26.33 6.04 6.48
N SER A 806 25.76 7.24 6.28
CA SER A 806 25.16 7.60 4.99
C SER A 806 26.19 7.57 3.85
N TYR A 807 27.47 7.87 4.15
CA TYR A 807 28.57 7.79 3.20
C TYR A 807 28.72 6.41 2.55
N TYR A 808 28.80 5.33 3.35
CA TYR A 808 29.00 3.98 2.81
C TYR A 808 27.78 3.47 2.05
N ARG A 809 26.56 3.80 2.50
CA ARG A 809 25.32 3.47 1.79
C ARG A 809 25.30 4.10 0.38
N TYR A 810 25.68 5.36 0.22
CA TYR A 810 25.80 6.00 -1.10
C TYR A 810 27.02 5.50 -1.91
N ALA A 811 28.12 5.12 -1.25
CA ALA A 811 29.27 4.51 -1.91
C ALA A 811 28.92 3.16 -2.57
N LEU A 812 28.16 2.32 -1.87
CA LEU A 812 27.64 1.04 -2.39
C LEU A 812 26.63 1.27 -3.53
N GLN A 813 25.70 2.21 -3.38
CA GLN A 813 24.70 2.56 -4.42
C GLN A 813 25.37 2.91 -5.74
N GLN A 814 26.34 3.82 -5.70
CA GLN A 814 27.08 4.24 -6.88
C GLN A 814 27.96 3.12 -7.47
N ASN A 815 28.52 2.22 -6.63
CA ASN A 815 29.26 1.06 -7.12
C ASN A 815 28.36 0.03 -7.82
N ILE A 816 27.13 -0.18 -7.34
CA ILE A 816 26.13 -1.01 -8.04
C ILE A 816 25.73 -0.35 -9.37
N TYR A 817 25.46 0.96 -9.39
CA TYR A 817 25.17 1.70 -10.63
C TYR A 817 26.32 1.58 -11.64
N ARG A 818 27.57 1.70 -11.19
CA ARG A 818 28.75 1.42 -12.03
C ARG A 818 28.76 -0.01 -12.55
N HIS A 819 28.51 -1.01 -11.71
CA HIS A 819 28.55 -2.41 -12.11
C HIS A 819 27.53 -2.68 -13.23
N ILE A 820 26.28 -2.27 -13.04
CA ILE A 820 25.21 -2.37 -14.04
C ILE A 820 25.59 -1.64 -15.34
N LEU A 821 26.15 -0.43 -15.26
CA LEU A 821 26.59 0.31 -16.45
C LEU A 821 27.73 -0.39 -17.20
N GLU A 822 28.72 -0.94 -16.49
CA GLU A 822 29.86 -1.62 -17.11
C GLU A 822 29.46 -3.00 -17.71
N THR A 823 28.57 -3.76 -17.07
CA THR A 823 28.18 -5.12 -17.50
C THR A 823 26.98 -5.16 -18.46
N LYS A 824 25.93 -4.37 -18.21
CA LYS A 824 24.65 -4.43 -18.97
C LYS A 824 24.49 -3.35 -20.02
N TYR A 825 25.25 -2.25 -19.94
CA TYR A 825 25.17 -1.12 -20.88
C TYR A 825 26.48 -0.89 -21.66
N ASN A 826 27.61 -1.48 -21.22
CA ASN A 826 28.95 -1.28 -21.80
C ASN A 826 29.49 0.17 -21.67
N TYR A 827 29.17 0.85 -20.55
CA TYR A 827 29.63 2.21 -20.23
C TYR A 827 30.76 2.16 -19.19
N LYS A 828 31.99 2.47 -19.60
CA LYS A 828 33.18 2.44 -18.72
C LYS A 828 33.23 3.62 -17.76
N ILE A 829 33.22 3.37 -16.45
CA ILE A 829 33.14 4.42 -15.42
C ILE A 829 34.51 4.80 -14.86
N SER A 830 34.82 6.09 -14.92
CA SER A 830 36.10 6.66 -14.50
C SER A 830 36.09 7.19 -13.06
N SER A 831 34.99 7.79 -12.60
CA SER A 831 34.71 7.97 -11.17
C SER A 831 33.22 8.01 -10.87
N MET A 832 32.92 7.73 -9.61
CA MET A 832 31.62 7.91 -8.97
C MET A 832 31.76 9.03 -7.94
N ASN A 833 30.76 9.88 -7.83
CA ASN A 833 30.87 11.15 -7.12
C ASN A 833 29.57 11.49 -6.40
N LEU A 834 29.66 12.06 -5.21
CA LEU A 834 28.57 12.77 -4.55
C LEU A 834 28.82 14.27 -4.65
N LEU A 835 27.77 15.05 -4.91
CA LEU A 835 27.79 16.50 -4.76
C LEU A 835 26.79 16.88 -3.67
N ILE A 836 27.32 17.38 -2.55
CA ILE A 836 26.52 17.75 -1.39
C ILE A 836 26.06 19.20 -1.55
N LEU A 837 24.75 19.39 -1.53
CA LEU A 837 24.06 20.64 -1.82
C LEU A 837 23.08 20.93 -0.67
N HIS A 838 23.57 21.48 0.43
CA HIS A 838 22.78 21.70 1.65
C HIS A 838 23.00 23.11 2.21
N PRO A 839 21.95 23.86 2.61
CA PRO A 839 22.06 25.30 2.83
C PRO A 839 22.79 25.69 4.13
N LYS A 840 23.10 24.70 4.98
CA LYS A 840 23.92 24.82 6.21
C LYS A 840 25.41 25.07 5.93
N TYR A 841 25.93 24.58 4.82
CA TYR A 841 27.32 24.80 4.42
C TYR A 841 27.49 26.19 3.78
N GLU A 842 28.73 26.60 3.54
CA GLU A 842 29.05 27.89 2.89
C GLU A 842 29.07 27.80 1.35
N THR A 843 29.42 26.63 0.81
CA THR A 843 29.39 26.28 -0.63
C THR A 843 29.06 24.78 -0.79
N TYR A 844 29.15 24.23 -2.01
CA TYR A 844 29.00 22.80 -2.28
C TYR A 844 30.20 21.98 -1.78
N HIS A 845 30.01 20.67 -1.61
CA HIS A 845 31.11 19.72 -1.38
C HIS A 845 31.08 18.57 -2.38
N TRP A 846 32.16 18.38 -3.16
CA TRP A 846 32.33 17.21 -4.04
C TRP A 846 33.12 16.12 -3.30
N VAL A 847 32.48 14.98 -3.07
CA VAL A 847 33.12 13.77 -2.53
C VAL A 847 33.31 12.75 -3.66
N LYS A 848 34.55 12.35 -3.92
CA LYS A 848 34.87 11.23 -4.83
C LYS A 848 34.78 9.90 -4.07
N LEU A 849 34.15 8.90 -4.67
CA LEU A 849 33.90 7.60 -4.03
C LEU A 849 34.95 6.54 -4.39
N PRO A 850 35.23 5.59 -3.48
CA PRO A 850 36.08 4.43 -3.76
C PRO A 850 35.41 3.44 -4.71
N LYS A 851 36.20 2.53 -5.30
CA LYS A 851 35.66 1.32 -5.95
C LYS A 851 35.52 0.22 -4.89
N MET A 852 34.34 -0.39 -4.84
CA MET A 852 33.93 -1.40 -3.86
C MET A 852 33.41 -2.63 -4.60
N GLN A 853 34.29 -3.25 -5.38
CA GLN A 853 33.91 -4.27 -6.36
C GLN A 853 33.53 -5.59 -5.67
N ASN A 854 34.32 -6.00 -4.68
CA ASN A 854 34.09 -7.19 -3.87
C ASN A 854 32.76 -7.08 -3.10
N GLU A 855 32.46 -5.90 -2.55
CA GLU A 855 31.22 -5.64 -1.82
C GLU A 855 29.99 -5.72 -2.73
N VAL A 856 30.08 -5.26 -3.98
CA VAL A 856 29.01 -5.45 -4.97
C VAL A 856 28.83 -6.92 -5.34
N GLU A 857 29.92 -7.64 -5.58
CA GLU A 857 29.90 -9.07 -5.89
C GLU A 857 29.30 -9.91 -4.74
N TYR A 858 29.60 -9.55 -3.49
CA TYR A 858 28.95 -10.13 -2.30
C TYR A 858 27.45 -9.82 -2.26
N MET A 859 27.03 -8.57 -2.44
CA MET A 859 25.60 -8.22 -2.43
C MET A 859 24.83 -8.97 -3.53
N PHE A 860 25.41 -9.11 -4.72
CA PHE A 860 24.81 -9.83 -5.84
C PHE A 860 24.82 -11.36 -5.63
N SER A 861 25.82 -11.92 -4.94
CA SER A 861 25.84 -13.35 -4.62
C SER A 861 24.75 -13.74 -3.63
N THR A 862 24.43 -12.90 -2.64
CA THR A 862 23.29 -13.18 -1.74
C THR A 862 21.95 -13.24 -2.45
N LEU A 863 21.75 -12.46 -3.52
CA LEU A 863 20.51 -12.52 -4.30
C LEU A 863 20.35 -13.89 -4.97
N LYS A 864 21.41 -14.48 -5.52
CA LYS A 864 21.40 -15.86 -6.05
C LYS A 864 21.11 -16.96 -5.03
N ILE A 865 21.16 -16.65 -3.74
CA ILE A 865 20.75 -17.56 -2.66
C ILE A 865 19.24 -17.42 -2.38
N ILE A 866 18.67 -16.22 -2.57
CA ILE A 866 17.29 -15.83 -2.22
C ILE A 866 16.32 -15.95 -3.41
N SER A 867 16.81 -15.77 -4.65
CA SER A 867 16.09 -16.02 -5.92
C SER A 867 16.48 -17.37 -6.49
#